data_AF-A0A292Q976-F1
#
_entry.id   AF-A0A292Q976-F1
#
_cell.length_a   1.000
_cell.length_b   1.000
_cell.length_c   1.000
_cell.angle_alpha   90.00
_cell.angle_beta   90.00
_cell.angle_gamma   90.00
#
_symmetry.space_group_name_H-M   'P 1'
#
loop_
_entity.id
_entity.type
_entity.pdbx_description
1 polymer ?
#
loop_
_entity_poly.entity_id
_entity_poly.type
_entity_poly.pdbx_seq_one_letter_code
_entity_poly.pdbx_strand_id
1 'polypeptide(L)'
;MERIVTLDKAINAIKTAAEEIPADDFISYSTILDVHLSYAHDVFSQDEQHKLLEVLGEILETHEDLAREISWDLISVLLPFLESLSPATVQLAESHIAFAAAKGNPREVFIKILESLSAINWSLPLTEDEDEYGDGDGDDDDGDDDEEVVEAKQRSRKETTGNALRKFYALLSALSIVHPRIFTKFPSRFLSTQLTTLLGVFTKAVQWLDRQDVDGALRGLLEFAELVKPTLVVPQKQSVVKGERPPLPPRTLTSSTSSSPALVPTDGNEPTKEPEGDSPETTLQARLLQSFLSHVLELYLLRTRNITGRGLVVGWAGQYDSEVVRKGRSEVPGGKTAIDDERAERAVQRDVKALTEDIEGLCEVLGLKVDELVKICENHQEPVSPGDEDHEDPAPPSSAEDIPLSKTGALLLLAQRLTRYPLSSLSIFPSHSDISRNFLVNGSGQHQPAIVDAVLFLGALALHQGGGLGSAPGLDDFLLYLQTFAAISATSSSPQARFLAHYHVSTCISKHPDEAVRLAYIKDTLEHCPFETLKAAVVGILKDEILSASLSTPPKLNSIFASPVCLEELFNVLFPEVEIGDFDDFKNYYPTLVATANFYYFLVLSPACREKLGVGERKFAERVERKFLTSVGRALEGISPEGGGMEADILKDVIERIREKVQEVCV
;
A
#
# COMPACT_ATOMS: atom_id res chain seq x y z
N MET A 1 54.18 -0.19 -23.05
CA MET A 1 53.89 0.43 -24.36
C MET A 1 52.64 -0.29 -24.87
N GLU A 2 51.49 0.08 -24.32
CA GLU A 2 50.21 -0.52 -24.69
C GLU A 2 49.94 -0.18 -26.17
N ARG A 3 49.62 -1.21 -26.97
CA ARG A 3 49.24 -1.01 -28.36
C ARG A 3 47.87 -0.36 -28.37
N ILE A 4 47.83 0.97 -28.47
CA ILE A 4 46.60 1.73 -28.69
C ILE A 4 45.98 1.21 -30.01
N VAL A 5 44.87 0.50 -29.91
CA VAL A 5 44.05 0.13 -31.07
C VAL A 5 43.36 1.41 -31.53
N THR A 6 43.54 1.80 -32.79
CA THR A 6 42.87 2.99 -33.36
C THR A 6 41.47 2.62 -33.84
N LEU A 7 40.55 3.59 -33.92
CA LEU A 7 39.18 3.36 -34.42
C LEU A 7 39.17 2.63 -35.78
N ASP A 8 39.99 3.06 -36.74
CA ASP A 8 40.09 2.41 -38.05
C ASP A 8 40.54 0.95 -37.97
N LYS A 9 41.38 0.60 -36.99
CA LYS A 9 41.80 -0.79 -36.77
C LYS A 9 40.68 -1.62 -36.16
N ALA A 10 39.93 -1.06 -35.22
CA ALA A 10 38.77 -1.72 -34.64
C ALA A 10 37.69 -1.96 -35.70
N ILE A 11 37.35 -0.94 -36.50
CA ILE A 11 36.39 -1.04 -37.62
C ILE A 11 36.82 -2.08 -38.64
N ASN A 12 38.08 -2.04 -39.09
CA ASN A 12 38.57 -3.03 -40.05
C ASN A 12 38.58 -4.43 -39.45
N ALA A 13 38.93 -4.60 -38.17
CA ALA A 13 38.91 -5.90 -37.52
C ALA A 13 37.49 -6.50 -37.47
N ILE A 14 36.48 -5.73 -37.07
CA ILE A 14 35.09 -6.23 -37.02
C ILE A 14 34.49 -6.47 -38.41
N LYS A 15 34.86 -5.67 -39.43
CA LYS A 15 34.41 -5.87 -40.82
C LYS A 15 35.07 -7.10 -41.44
N THR A 16 36.39 -7.22 -41.36
CA THR A 16 37.12 -8.38 -41.87
C THR A 16 36.69 -9.66 -41.17
N ALA A 17 36.51 -9.64 -39.84
CA ALA A 17 36.03 -10.80 -39.11
C ALA A 17 34.61 -11.22 -39.56
N ALA A 18 33.72 -10.27 -39.89
CA ALA A 18 32.37 -10.60 -40.37
C ALA A 18 32.38 -11.20 -41.80
N GLU A 19 33.36 -10.85 -42.62
CA GLU A 19 33.52 -11.40 -43.98
C GLU A 19 34.25 -12.74 -44.01
N GLU A 20 35.27 -12.92 -43.15
CA GLU A 20 36.16 -14.08 -43.18
C GLU A 20 35.72 -15.23 -42.26
N ILE A 21 35.04 -14.93 -41.14
CA ILE A 21 34.60 -15.95 -40.19
C ILE A 21 33.27 -16.53 -40.69
N PRO A 22 33.20 -17.84 -40.97
CA PRO A 22 31.95 -18.47 -41.37
C PRO A 22 30.98 -18.50 -40.18
N ALA A 23 29.68 -18.44 -40.46
CA ALA A 23 28.63 -18.25 -39.44
C ALA A 23 28.56 -19.38 -38.39
N ASP A 24 29.14 -20.54 -38.67
CA ASP A 24 29.26 -21.66 -37.74
C ASP A 24 30.33 -21.45 -36.65
N ASP A 25 31.30 -20.56 -36.87
CA ASP A 25 32.30 -20.13 -35.88
C ASP A 25 31.97 -18.75 -35.29
N PHE A 26 30.67 -18.51 -35.04
CA PHE A 26 30.16 -17.24 -34.51
C PHE A 26 30.73 -16.87 -33.13
N ILE A 27 31.22 -17.85 -32.34
CA ILE A 27 31.84 -17.62 -31.02
C ILE A 27 33.14 -16.81 -31.17
N SER A 28 33.94 -17.13 -32.19
CA SER A 28 35.17 -16.39 -32.49
C SER A 28 34.86 -14.95 -32.86
N TYR A 29 33.79 -14.73 -33.65
CA TYR A 29 33.32 -13.38 -33.98
C TYR A 29 32.80 -12.64 -32.74
N SER A 30 32.00 -13.28 -31.89
CA SER A 30 31.48 -12.70 -30.65
C SER A 30 32.60 -12.24 -29.72
N THR A 31 33.65 -13.06 -29.59
CA THR A 31 34.83 -12.73 -28.77
C THR A 31 35.60 -11.52 -29.31
N ILE A 32 35.78 -11.43 -30.63
CA ILE A 32 36.42 -10.28 -31.28
C ILE A 32 35.60 -9.01 -31.02
N LEU A 33 34.28 -9.13 -31.15
CA LEU A 33 33.35 -8.03 -30.97
C LEU A 33 33.31 -7.55 -29.51
N ASP A 34 33.28 -8.46 -28.54
CA ASP A 34 33.37 -8.13 -27.10
C ASP A 34 34.68 -7.40 -26.79
N VAL A 35 35.83 -7.93 -27.23
CA VAL A 35 37.14 -7.27 -26.99
C VAL A 35 37.18 -5.86 -27.58
N HIS A 36 36.69 -5.67 -28.81
CA HIS A 36 36.74 -4.38 -29.47
C HIS A 36 35.72 -3.38 -28.95
N LEU A 37 34.51 -3.83 -28.60
CA LEU A 37 33.48 -2.95 -28.02
C LEU A 37 33.80 -2.59 -26.57
N SER A 38 34.26 -3.53 -25.76
CA SER A 38 34.72 -3.26 -24.40
C SER A 38 35.90 -2.27 -24.40
N TYR A 39 36.88 -2.47 -25.29
CA TYR A 39 37.98 -1.50 -25.45
C TYR A 39 37.49 -0.13 -25.95
N ALA A 40 36.52 -0.10 -26.87
CA ALA A 40 35.97 1.14 -27.40
C ALA A 40 35.22 1.94 -26.33
N HIS A 41 34.48 1.26 -25.47
CA HIS A 41 33.80 1.89 -24.35
C HIS A 41 34.79 2.62 -23.42
N ASP A 42 35.90 1.97 -23.09
CA ASP A 42 36.85 2.50 -22.10
C ASP A 42 37.82 3.54 -22.67
N VAL A 43 38.16 3.45 -23.96
CA VAL A 43 39.28 4.22 -24.54
C VAL A 43 38.85 5.22 -25.60
N PHE A 44 37.76 4.98 -26.34
CA PHE A 44 37.37 5.85 -27.44
C PHE A 44 36.53 7.04 -26.98
N SER A 45 36.65 8.15 -27.71
CA SER A 45 35.77 9.30 -27.54
C SER A 45 34.33 8.99 -27.94
N GLN A 46 33.36 9.76 -27.47
CA GLN A 46 31.93 9.52 -27.75
C GLN A 46 31.60 9.51 -29.24
N ASP A 47 32.25 10.37 -30.04
CA ASP A 47 32.09 10.41 -31.50
C ASP A 47 32.66 9.15 -32.19
N GLU A 48 33.73 8.59 -31.64
CA GLU A 48 34.34 7.36 -32.14
C GLU A 48 33.54 6.12 -31.75
N GLN A 49 33.01 6.08 -30.52
CA GLN A 49 32.05 5.06 -30.08
C GLN A 49 30.80 5.06 -30.98
N HIS A 50 30.25 6.23 -31.29
CA HIS A 50 29.11 6.37 -32.19
C HIS A 50 29.38 5.77 -33.58
N LYS A 51 30.49 6.15 -34.21
CA LYS A 51 30.90 5.62 -35.53
C LYS A 51 31.11 4.10 -35.52
N LEU A 52 31.65 3.56 -34.43
CA LEU A 52 31.83 2.11 -34.30
C LEU A 52 30.47 1.39 -34.24
N LEU A 53 29.51 1.94 -33.49
CA LEU A 53 28.16 1.40 -33.43
C LEU A 53 27.39 1.55 -34.76
N GLU A 54 27.62 2.61 -35.54
CA GLU A 54 27.04 2.74 -36.88
C GLU A 54 27.52 1.60 -37.79
N VAL A 55 28.83 1.35 -37.79
CA VAL A 55 29.43 0.23 -38.52
C VAL A 55 28.88 -1.12 -38.04
N LEU A 56 28.71 -1.30 -36.73
CA LEU A 56 28.11 -2.52 -36.19
C LEU A 56 26.69 -2.73 -36.76
N GLY A 57 25.88 -1.68 -36.83
CA GLY A 57 24.56 -1.71 -37.46
C GLY A 57 24.60 -2.19 -38.91
N GLU A 58 25.51 -1.63 -39.72
CA GLU A 58 25.71 -2.05 -41.12
C GLU A 58 26.04 -3.56 -41.22
N ILE A 59 26.91 -4.06 -40.33
CA ILE A 59 27.31 -5.47 -40.31
C ILE A 59 26.13 -6.36 -39.94
N LEU A 60 25.36 -5.99 -38.91
CA LEU A 60 24.18 -6.75 -38.46
C LEU A 60 23.10 -6.85 -39.54
N GLU A 61 22.93 -5.81 -40.35
CA GLU A 61 22.01 -5.82 -41.50
C GLU A 61 22.54 -6.63 -42.68
N THR A 62 23.85 -6.57 -42.95
CA THR A 62 24.47 -7.22 -44.10
C THR A 62 24.63 -8.73 -43.90
N HIS A 63 24.91 -9.17 -42.67
CA HIS A 63 25.19 -10.57 -42.32
C HIS A 63 24.10 -11.16 -41.41
N GLU A 64 22.89 -11.35 -41.95
CA GLU A 64 21.71 -11.74 -41.16
C GLU A 64 21.88 -13.07 -40.40
N ASP A 65 22.58 -14.05 -40.98
CA ASP A 65 22.80 -15.36 -40.34
C ASP A 65 23.77 -15.26 -39.16
N LEU A 66 24.89 -14.53 -39.32
CA LEU A 66 25.83 -14.27 -38.24
C LEU A 66 25.16 -13.45 -37.13
N ALA A 67 24.43 -12.41 -37.50
CA ALA A 67 23.69 -11.55 -36.58
C ALA A 67 22.72 -12.35 -35.70
N ARG A 68 22.04 -13.35 -36.27
CA ARG A 68 21.11 -14.24 -35.53
C ARG A 68 21.79 -15.02 -34.43
N GLU A 69 22.98 -15.57 -34.69
CA GLU A 69 23.72 -16.43 -33.75
C GLU A 69 24.45 -15.63 -32.65
N ILE A 70 24.87 -14.39 -32.93
CA ILE A 70 25.57 -13.54 -31.93
C ILE A 70 24.66 -12.62 -31.13
N SER A 71 23.40 -12.45 -31.56
CA SER A 71 22.47 -11.47 -30.96
C SER A 71 22.28 -11.62 -29.45
N TRP A 72 22.37 -12.83 -28.89
CA TRP A 72 22.20 -13.02 -27.45
C TRP A 72 23.35 -12.38 -26.66
N ASP A 73 24.59 -12.48 -27.14
CA ASP A 73 25.77 -11.94 -26.46
C ASP A 73 25.84 -10.40 -26.59
N LEU A 74 25.35 -9.86 -27.71
CA LEU A 74 25.26 -8.42 -27.96
C LEU A 74 24.49 -7.66 -26.86
N ILE A 75 23.51 -8.30 -26.21
CA ILE A 75 22.71 -7.67 -25.17
C ILE A 75 23.61 -7.09 -24.08
N SER A 76 24.49 -7.89 -23.48
CA SER A 76 25.38 -7.41 -22.41
C SER A 76 26.46 -6.46 -22.89
N VAL A 77 27.00 -6.70 -24.09
CA VAL A 77 28.10 -5.90 -24.64
C VAL A 77 27.64 -4.49 -25.01
N LEU A 78 26.36 -4.30 -25.34
CA LEU A 78 25.79 -3.00 -25.69
C LEU A 78 25.34 -2.16 -24.48
N LEU A 79 25.10 -2.78 -23.31
CA LEU A 79 24.61 -2.05 -22.13
C LEU A 79 25.52 -0.91 -21.64
N PRO A 80 26.87 -1.03 -21.65
CA PRO A 80 27.75 0.07 -21.24
C PRO A 80 27.56 1.33 -22.10
N PHE A 81 27.24 1.19 -23.39
CA PHE A 81 27.03 2.33 -24.29
C PHE A 81 25.78 3.16 -23.96
N LEU A 82 24.85 2.65 -23.15
CA LEU A 82 23.70 3.40 -22.64
C LEU A 82 24.08 4.45 -21.58
N GLU A 83 25.31 4.38 -21.05
CA GLU A 83 25.87 5.35 -20.11
C GLU A 83 26.46 6.58 -20.81
N SER A 84 26.54 6.56 -22.15
CA SER A 84 27.10 7.67 -22.93
C SER A 84 26.32 8.97 -22.70
N LEU A 85 27.03 10.10 -22.65
CA LEU A 85 26.41 11.44 -22.59
C LEU A 85 25.79 11.85 -23.93
N SER A 86 26.16 11.20 -25.04
CA SER A 86 25.63 11.47 -26.36
C SER A 86 24.28 10.77 -26.57
N PRO A 87 23.16 11.50 -26.73
CA PRO A 87 21.85 10.89 -26.95
C PRO A 87 21.78 10.04 -28.22
N ALA A 88 22.57 10.39 -29.25
CA ALA A 88 22.63 9.64 -30.50
C ALA A 88 23.27 8.26 -30.31
N THR A 89 24.31 8.15 -29.49
CA THR A 89 24.95 6.88 -29.13
C THR A 89 24.02 6.00 -28.31
N VAL A 90 23.30 6.59 -27.35
CA VAL A 90 22.30 5.87 -26.53
C VAL A 90 21.18 5.32 -27.41
N GLN A 91 20.58 6.14 -28.29
CA GLN A 91 19.52 5.70 -29.21
C GLN A 91 19.98 4.58 -30.14
N LEU A 92 21.23 4.65 -30.62
CA LEU A 92 21.79 3.63 -31.49
C LEU A 92 22.03 2.31 -30.74
N ALA A 93 22.53 2.38 -29.51
CA ALA A 93 22.67 1.21 -28.64
C ALA A 93 21.30 0.58 -28.32
N GLU A 94 20.28 1.39 -27.99
CA GLU A 94 18.90 0.90 -27.79
C GLU A 94 18.34 0.23 -29.05
N SER A 95 18.56 0.82 -30.22
CA SER A 95 18.16 0.24 -31.52
C SER A 95 18.84 -1.11 -31.78
N HIS A 96 20.13 -1.23 -31.47
CA HIS A 96 20.87 -2.47 -31.65
C HIS A 96 20.45 -3.55 -30.65
N ILE A 97 20.16 -3.17 -29.40
CA ILE A 97 19.57 -4.08 -28.39
C ILE A 97 18.19 -4.57 -28.86
N ALA A 98 17.35 -3.67 -29.39
CA ALA A 98 16.05 -4.03 -29.94
C ALA A 98 16.17 -4.94 -31.18
N PHE A 99 17.16 -4.69 -32.05
CA PHE A 99 17.46 -5.55 -33.20
C PHE A 99 17.88 -6.96 -32.75
N ALA A 100 18.81 -7.05 -31.79
CA ALA A 100 19.26 -8.30 -31.20
C ALA A 100 18.08 -9.06 -30.56
N ALA A 101 17.21 -8.34 -29.84
CA ALA A 101 15.98 -8.86 -29.26
C ALA A 101 14.97 -9.37 -30.31
N ALA A 102 14.92 -8.77 -31.50
CA ALA A 102 14.02 -9.16 -32.58
C ALA A 102 14.54 -10.31 -33.45
N LYS A 103 15.86 -10.40 -33.65
CA LYS A 103 16.49 -11.35 -34.59
C LYS A 103 17.11 -12.56 -33.91
N GLY A 104 17.69 -12.40 -32.73
CA GLY A 104 18.38 -13.48 -32.01
C GLY A 104 17.49 -14.65 -31.60
N ASN A 105 18.12 -15.75 -31.21
CA ASN A 105 17.44 -16.90 -30.62
C ASN A 105 16.67 -16.46 -29.36
N PRO A 106 15.32 -16.54 -29.35
CA PRO A 106 14.53 -15.94 -28.29
C PRO A 106 14.79 -16.54 -26.91
N ARG A 107 15.23 -17.80 -26.82
CA ARG A 107 15.52 -18.44 -25.51
C ARG A 107 16.83 -17.97 -24.91
N GLU A 108 17.87 -17.83 -25.71
CA GLU A 108 19.19 -17.39 -25.25
C GLU A 108 19.18 -15.89 -24.94
N VAL A 109 18.57 -15.09 -25.82
CA VAL A 109 18.37 -13.66 -25.59
C VAL A 109 17.56 -13.42 -24.30
N PHE A 110 16.49 -14.21 -24.08
CA PHE A 110 15.71 -14.14 -22.84
C PHE A 110 16.57 -14.35 -21.59
N ILE A 111 17.37 -15.41 -21.56
CA ILE A 111 18.26 -15.71 -20.43
C ILE A 111 19.23 -14.55 -20.22
N LYS A 112 19.82 -14.02 -21.29
CA LYS A 112 20.80 -12.93 -21.18
C LYS A 112 20.19 -11.62 -20.69
N ILE A 113 18.95 -11.33 -21.10
CA ILE A 113 18.20 -10.18 -20.60
C ILE A 113 17.93 -10.33 -19.10
N LEU A 114 17.49 -11.51 -18.64
CA LEU A 114 17.22 -11.76 -17.22
C LEU A 114 18.48 -11.68 -16.36
N GLU A 115 19.60 -12.24 -16.84
CA GLU A 115 20.91 -12.11 -16.18
C GLU A 115 21.28 -10.64 -16.04
N SER A 116 21.18 -9.88 -17.13
CA SER A 116 21.51 -8.45 -17.15
C SER A 116 20.59 -7.62 -16.26
N LEU A 117 19.28 -7.92 -16.22
CA LEU A 117 18.33 -7.27 -15.31
C LEU A 117 18.71 -7.53 -13.85
N SER A 118 19.05 -8.77 -13.50
CA SER A 118 19.43 -9.14 -12.13
C SER A 118 20.71 -8.47 -11.66
N ALA A 119 21.61 -8.15 -12.59
CA ALA A 119 22.89 -7.49 -12.39
C ALA A 119 22.79 -5.96 -12.33
N ILE A 120 21.61 -5.36 -12.55
CA ILE A 120 21.43 -3.91 -12.41
C ILE A 120 21.73 -3.51 -10.96
N ASN A 121 22.67 -2.58 -10.82
CA ASN A 121 22.97 -1.94 -9.55
C ASN A 121 22.34 -0.54 -9.52
N TRP A 122 21.45 -0.31 -8.56
CA TRP A 122 20.77 0.98 -8.37
C TRP A 122 21.58 1.97 -7.54
N SER A 123 22.72 1.55 -6.98
CA SER A 123 23.61 2.38 -6.15
C SER A 123 25.07 2.28 -6.61
N LEU A 124 25.89 3.23 -6.15
CA LEU A 124 27.34 3.08 -6.17
C LEU A 124 27.73 1.90 -5.24
N PRO A 125 28.79 1.14 -5.55
CA PRO A 125 29.43 0.29 -4.55
C PRO A 125 29.85 1.19 -3.38
N LEU A 126 29.30 0.95 -2.20
CA LEU A 126 29.83 1.54 -0.98
C LEU A 126 31.27 1.03 -0.86
N THR A 127 32.24 1.93 -0.75
CA THR A 127 33.60 1.54 -0.38
C THR A 127 33.54 0.90 1.00
N GLU A 128 34.34 -0.16 1.22
CA GLU A 128 34.35 -1.07 2.39
C GLU A 128 34.53 -0.41 3.78
N ASP A 129 34.49 0.92 3.89
CA ASP A 129 34.73 1.68 5.12
C ASP A 129 33.44 2.11 5.87
N GLU A 130 32.23 1.83 5.34
CA GLU A 130 30.94 2.22 5.96
C GLU A 130 30.17 1.07 6.65
N ASP A 131 30.79 -0.11 6.81
CA ASP A 131 30.14 -1.31 7.38
C ASP A 131 30.12 -1.38 8.93
N GLU A 132 30.38 -0.29 9.64
CA GLU A 132 30.19 -0.25 11.10
C GLU A 132 29.11 0.79 11.45
N TYR A 133 28.08 0.34 12.17
CA TYR A 133 26.91 1.06 12.72
C TYR A 133 25.66 1.13 11.82
N GLY A 134 24.77 0.16 12.04
CA GLY A 134 23.44 0.13 11.42
C GLY A 134 22.39 -0.64 12.23
N ASP A 135 22.29 -0.39 13.54
CA ASP A 135 21.00 -0.40 14.26
C ASP A 135 21.14 0.38 15.56
N GLY A 136 20.53 1.57 15.62
CA GLY A 136 20.57 2.44 16.79
C GLY A 136 20.20 3.87 16.43
N ASP A 137 19.00 4.29 16.82
CA ASP A 137 18.62 5.70 17.02
C ASP A 137 19.77 6.44 17.75
N GLY A 138 20.29 7.53 17.16
CA GLY A 138 21.21 8.41 17.85
C GLY A 138 22.12 9.25 16.96
N ASP A 139 21.81 10.55 16.92
CA ASP A 139 22.62 11.70 16.51
C ASP A 139 23.14 11.77 15.06
N ASP A 140 22.70 12.85 14.39
CA ASP A 140 23.36 13.48 13.26
C ASP A 140 24.82 13.76 13.63
N ASP A 141 25.73 12.84 13.32
CA ASP A 141 27.16 13.17 13.22
C ASP A 141 27.33 13.96 11.92
N ASP A 142 27.08 15.27 12.02
CA ASP A 142 27.44 16.29 11.04
C ASP A 142 28.97 16.30 10.89
N GLY A 143 29.48 15.31 10.15
CA GLY A 143 30.81 15.37 9.54
C GLY A 143 30.83 16.57 8.60
N ASP A 144 31.74 17.50 8.86
CA ASP A 144 32.04 18.75 8.16
C ASP A 144 32.57 18.47 6.72
N ASP A 145 31.80 17.73 5.91
CA ASP A 145 32.04 17.51 4.50
C ASP A 145 31.78 18.84 3.77
N ASP A 146 32.82 19.40 3.13
CA ASP A 146 32.71 20.62 2.33
C ASP A 146 31.48 20.57 1.38
N GLU A 147 30.69 21.65 1.29
CA GLU A 147 29.48 21.72 0.44
C GLU A 147 29.74 21.27 -1.02
N GLU A 148 30.94 21.52 -1.56
CA GLU A 148 31.35 21.07 -2.90
C GLU A 148 31.47 19.55 -3.02
N VAL A 149 31.90 18.86 -1.96
CA VAL A 149 32.04 17.39 -1.90
C VAL A 149 30.66 16.73 -1.83
N VAL A 150 29.75 17.31 -1.05
CA VAL A 150 28.34 16.86 -0.97
C VAL A 150 27.64 17.03 -2.32
N GLU A 151 27.80 18.18 -2.99
CA GLU A 151 27.24 18.39 -4.33
C GLU A 151 27.82 17.42 -5.39
N ALA A 152 29.13 17.15 -5.35
CA ALA A 152 29.77 16.23 -6.27
C ALA A 152 29.28 14.78 -6.06
N LYS A 153 29.18 14.33 -4.81
CA LYS A 153 28.61 13.01 -4.45
C LYS A 153 27.16 12.87 -4.93
N GLN A 154 26.32 13.90 -4.73
CA GLN A 154 24.93 13.89 -5.19
C GLN A 154 24.80 13.86 -6.72
N ARG A 155 25.66 14.59 -7.45
CA ARG A 155 25.66 14.55 -8.93
C ARG A 155 26.06 13.18 -9.46
N SER A 156 27.11 12.57 -8.92
CA SER A 156 27.55 11.22 -9.29
C SER A 156 26.48 10.16 -9.00
N ARG A 157 25.79 10.27 -7.85
CA ARG A 157 24.65 9.39 -7.52
C ARG A 157 23.49 9.54 -8.51
N LYS A 158 23.12 10.76 -8.89
CA LYS A 158 22.06 10.99 -9.88
C LYS A 158 22.42 10.43 -11.27
N GLU A 159 23.68 10.55 -11.67
CA GLU A 159 24.17 10.02 -12.94
C GLU A 159 24.13 8.48 -12.96
N THR A 160 24.64 7.83 -11.91
CA THR A 160 24.61 6.36 -11.77
C THR A 160 23.18 5.81 -11.72
N THR A 161 22.28 6.45 -10.97
CA THR A 161 20.85 6.11 -10.97
C THR A 161 20.24 6.27 -12.36
N GLY A 162 20.53 7.38 -13.05
CA GLY A 162 20.04 7.63 -14.41
C GLY A 162 20.51 6.56 -15.41
N ASN A 163 21.76 6.15 -15.30
CA ASN A 163 22.34 5.08 -16.12
C ASN A 163 21.69 3.73 -15.84
N ALA A 164 21.49 3.38 -14.56
CA ALA A 164 20.79 2.16 -14.16
C ALA A 164 19.35 2.11 -14.69
N LEU A 165 18.62 3.23 -14.62
CA LEU A 165 17.27 3.36 -15.17
C LEU A 165 17.24 3.17 -16.69
N ARG A 166 18.17 3.77 -17.44
CA ARG A 166 18.26 3.56 -18.90
C ARG A 166 18.47 2.08 -19.24
N LYS A 167 19.41 1.41 -18.55
CA LYS A 167 19.63 -0.03 -18.72
C LYS A 167 18.37 -0.84 -18.41
N PHE A 168 17.69 -0.53 -17.30
CA PHE A 168 16.43 -1.17 -16.93
C PHE A 168 15.36 -1.04 -18.03
N TYR A 169 15.11 0.18 -18.54
CA TYR A 169 14.09 0.38 -19.58
C TYR A 169 14.48 -0.27 -20.91
N ALA A 170 15.75 -0.21 -21.32
CA ALA A 170 16.22 -0.87 -22.53
C ALA A 170 16.05 -2.40 -22.44
N LEU A 171 16.40 -3.00 -21.31
CA LEU A 171 16.23 -4.43 -21.06
C LEU A 171 14.76 -4.84 -20.95
N LEU A 172 13.91 -4.02 -20.32
CA LEU A 172 12.47 -4.29 -20.23
C LEU A 172 11.77 -4.18 -21.60
N SER A 173 12.20 -3.22 -22.44
CA SER A 173 11.77 -3.10 -23.83
C SER A 173 12.22 -4.31 -24.66
N ALA A 174 13.47 -4.74 -24.52
CA ALA A 174 13.97 -5.96 -25.16
C ALA A 174 13.20 -7.21 -24.71
N LEU A 175 12.88 -7.31 -23.41
CA LEU A 175 12.07 -8.41 -22.86
C LEU A 175 10.66 -8.42 -23.47
N SER A 176 10.07 -7.25 -23.68
CA SER A 176 8.77 -7.08 -24.34
C SER A 176 8.77 -7.56 -25.80
N ILE A 177 9.90 -7.44 -26.51
CA ILE A 177 10.07 -7.95 -27.87
C ILE A 177 10.26 -9.48 -27.87
N VAL A 178 11.03 -10.01 -26.92
CA VAL A 178 11.42 -11.42 -26.88
C VAL A 178 10.32 -12.31 -26.35
N HIS A 179 9.60 -11.90 -25.31
CA HIS A 179 8.59 -12.73 -24.65
C HIS A 179 7.54 -13.31 -25.61
N PRO A 180 6.90 -12.52 -26.52
CA PRO A 180 5.93 -13.05 -27.47
C PRO A 180 6.51 -14.06 -28.49
N ARG A 181 7.84 -14.08 -28.69
CA ARG A 181 8.54 -14.98 -29.62
C ARG A 181 8.79 -16.37 -29.04
N ILE A 182 8.60 -16.56 -27.73
CA ILE A 182 8.89 -17.82 -27.04
C ILE A 182 7.71 -18.79 -27.21
N PHE A 183 7.74 -19.61 -28.27
CA PHE A 183 6.77 -20.68 -28.48
C PHE A 183 7.14 -21.93 -27.69
N THR A 184 6.38 -22.26 -26.66
CA THR A 184 6.61 -23.45 -25.82
C THR A 184 5.30 -24.07 -25.35
N LYS A 185 5.40 -25.33 -24.89
CA LYS A 185 4.26 -26.06 -24.31
C LYS A 185 3.86 -25.54 -22.93
N PHE A 186 4.79 -24.91 -22.20
CA PHE A 186 4.61 -24.43 -20.82
C PHE A 186 5.14 -22.99 -20.67
N PRO A 187 4.50 -22.00 -21.33
CA PRO A 187 4.88 -20.58 -21.26
C PRO A 187 4.93 -20.00 -19.83
N SER A 188 4.14 -20.53 -18.90
CA SER A 188 4.13 -20.17 -17.47
C SER A 188 5.50 -20.29 -16.80
N ARG A 189 6.36 -21.22 -17.24
CA ARG A 189 7.71 -21.36 -16.68
C ARG A 189 8.58 -20.16 -16.99
N PHE A 190 8.56 -19.69 -18.24
CA PHE A 190 9.29 -18.49 -18.66
C PHE A 190 8.70 -17.25 -17.97
N LEU A 191 7.37 -17.17 -17.88
CA LEU A 191 6.68 -16.09 -17.18
C LEU A 191 7.04 -16.06 -15.68
N SER A 192 7.10 -17.22 -15.01
CA SER A 192 7.49 -17.30 -13.61
C SER A 192 8.90 -16.76 -13.40
N THR A 193 9.88 -17.24 -14.18
CA THR A 193 11.28 -16.82 -14.04
C THR A 193 11.44 -15.32 -14.27
N GLN A 194 10.84 -14.76 -15.33
CA GLN A 194 10.95 -13.33 -15.60
C GLN A 194 10.27 -12.47 -14.51
N LEU A 195 9.10 -12.86 -14.00
CA LEU A 195 8.40 -12.11 -12.96
C LEU A 195 9.17 -12.14 -11.64
N THR A 196 9.78 -13.27 -11.29
CA THR A 196 10.67 -13.37 -10.12
C THR A 196 11.88 -12.45 -10.26
N THR A 197 12.54 -12.43 -11.44
CA THR A 197 13.65 -11.50 -11.70
C THR A 197 13.20 -10.04 -11.59
N LEU A 198 12.09 -9.67 -12.23
CA LEU A 198 11.56 -8.30 -12.19
C LEU A 198 11.17 -7.87 -10.77
N LEU A 199 10.60 -8.79 -9.97
CA LEU A 199 10.28 -8.52 -8.57
C LEU A 199 11.54 -8.27 -7.75
N GLY A 200 12.60 -9.07 -7.94
CA GLY A 200 13.89 -8.86 -7.29
C GLY A 200 14.52 -7.51 -7.67
N VAL A 201 14.46 -7.15 -8.95
CA VAL A 201 14.94 -5.84 -9.45
C VAL A 201 14.15 -4.68 -8.84
N PHE A 202 12.81 -4.79 -8.79
CA PHE A 202 11.94 -3.78 -8.20
C PHE A 202 12.12 -3.67 -6.68
N THR A 203 12.37 -4.79 -5.99
CA THR A 203 12.68 -4.81 -4.55
C THR A 203 13.92 -3.97 -4.25
N LYS A 204 14.97 -4.08 -5.06
CA LYS A 204 16.14 -3.21 -4.95
C LYS A 204 15.81 -1.77 -5.34
N ALA A 205 14.98 -1.56 -6.37
CA ALA A 205 14.58 -0.22 -6.80
C ALA A 205 13.90 0.58 -5.66
N VAL A 206 12.93 0.01 -4.95
CA VAL A 206 12.25 0.68 -3.82
C VAL A 206 13.18 0.95 -2.62
N GLN A 207 14.29 0.22 -2.51
CA GLN A 207 15.27 0.44 -1.45
C GLN A 207 16.16 1.66 -1.72
N TRP A 208 16.60 1.82 -2.96
CA TRP A 208 17.69 2.74 -3.35
C TRP A 208 17.25 3.99 -4.11
N LEU A 209 16.16 3.90 -4.87
CA LEU A 209 15.68 4.98 -5.72
C LEU A 209 14.78 5.98 -4.98
N ASP A 210 14.74 7.19 -5.53
CA ASP A 210 13.77 8.21 -5.13
C ASP A 210 12.38 7.88 -5.70
N ARG A 211 11.34 8.44 -5.07
CA ARG A 211 9.95 8.11 -5.41
C ARG A 211 9.61 8.28 -6.89
N GLN A 212 10.06 9.37 -7.53
CA GLN A 212 9.72 9.63 -8.94
C GLN A 212 10.27 8.53 -9.87
N ASP A 213 11.47 8.03 -9.57
CA ASP A 213 12.10 6.96 -10.34
C ASP A 213 11.43 5.61 -10.08
N VAL A 214 11.02 5.34 -8.83
CA VAL A 214 10.20 4.16 -8.49
C VAL A 214 8.85 4.21 -9.21
N ASP A 215 8.18 5.36 -9.24
CA ASP A 215 6.91 5.55 -9.95
C ASP A 215 7.09 5.25 -11.46
N GLY A 216 8.19 5.70 -12.06
CA GLY A 216 8.55 5.39 -13.45
C GLY A 216 8.83 3.89 -13.68
N ALA A 217 9.65 3.28 -12.82
CA ALA A 217 9.97 1.85 -12.92
C ALA A 217 8.71 0.99 -12.80
N LEU A 218 7.80 1.36 -11.88
CA LEU A 218 6.51 0.71 -11.72
C LEU A 218 5.66 0.82 -12.99
N ARG A 219 5.55 2.00 -13.61
CA ARG A 219 4.83 2.16 -14.90
C ARG A 219 5.35 1.21 -15.98
N GLY A 220 6.68 1.11 -16.12
CA GLY A 220 7.29 0.16 -17.04
C GLY A 220 6.88 -1.30 -16.75
N LEU A 221 6.88 -1.70 -15.48
CA LEU A 221 6.42 -3.04 -15.08
C LEU A 221 4.94 -3.27 -15.37
N LEU A 222 4.08 -2.26 -15.22
CA LEU A 222 2.65 -2.36 -15.54
C LEU A 222 2.42 -2.46 -17.05
N GLU A 223 3.15 -1.69 -17.86
CA GLU A 223 3.12 -1.80 -19.33
C GLU A 223 3.54 -3.21 -19.78
N PHE A 224 4.59 -3.77 -19.16
CA PHE A 224 4.99 -5.14 -19.42
C PHE A 224 3.93 -6.15 -18.97
N ALA A 225 3.36 -5.99 -17.79
CA ALA A 225 2.29 -6.86 -17.29
C ALA A 225 1.06 -6.85 -18.21
N GLU A 226 0.70 -5.68 -18.75
CA GLU A 226 -0.38 -5.51 -19.71
C GLU A 226 -0.10 -6.20 -21.05
N LEU A 227 1.17 -6.23 -21.49
CA LEU A 227 1.61 -6.94 -22.70
C LEU A 227 1.51 -8.47 -22.53
N VAL A 228 1.94 -9.00 -21.38
CA VAL A 228 2.04 -10.45 -21.14
C VAL A 228 0.77 -11.05 -20.54
N LYS A 229 -0.26 -10.25 -20.28
CA LYS A 229 -1.49 -10.76 -19.66
C LYS A 229 -2.18 -11.79 -20.55
N PRO A 230 -2.66 -12.90 -19.98
CA PRO A 230 -3.48 -13.84 -20.71
C PRO A 230 -4.86 -13.23 -21.03
N THR A 231 -5.44 -13.61 -22.17
CA THR A 231 -6.85 -13.33 -22.47
C THR A 231 -7.71 -14.39 -21.79
N LEU A 232 -8.43 -14.00 -20.74
CA LEU A 232 -9.39 -14.88 -20.05
C LEU A 232 -10.77 -14.79 -20.72
N VAL A 233 -11.44 -15.93 -20.88
CA VAL A 233 -12.84 -15.98 -21.33
C VAL A 233 -13.72 -15.54 -20.17
N VAL A 234 -13.93 -14.23 -20.05
CA VAL A 234 -14.86 -13.68 -19.05
C VAL A 234 -16.27 -14.19 -19.40
N PRO A 235 -16.97 -14.92 -18.51
CA PRO A 235 -18.40 -15.15 -18.71
C PRO A 235 -19.07 -13.79 -18.60
N GLN A 236 -19.51 -13.24 -19.74
CA GLN A 236 -20.34 -12.04 -19.77
C GLN A 236 -21.51 -12.26 -18.81
N LYS A 237 -21.47 -11.60 -17.65
CA LYS A 237 -22.69 -11.35 -16.88
C LYS A 237 -23.62 -10.64 -17.84
N GLN A 238 -24.71 -11.31 -18.22
CA GLN A 238 -25.80 -10.70 -18.98
C GLN A 238 -26.15 -9.40 -18.29
N SER A 239 -25.73 -8.29 -18.90
CA SER A 239 -26.18 -6.97 -18.53
C SER A 239 -27.70 -7.00 -18.67
N VAL A 240 -28.40 -6.83 -17.55
CA VAL A 240 -29.83 -6.53 -17.53
C VAL A 240 -29.98 -5.12 -18.12
N VAL A 241 -29.87 -5.03 -19.44
CA VAL A 241 -30.32 -3.86 -20.19
C VAL A 241 -31.83 -3.96 -20.23
N LYS A 242 -32.48 -3.07 -19.47
CA LYS A 242 -33.89 -2.73 -19.65
C LYS A 242 -34.14 -2.41 -21.13
N GLY A 243 -34.96 -3.24 -21.78
CA GLY A 243 -35.83 -2.79 -22.85
C GLY A 243 -35.52 -3.28 -24.26
N GLU A 244 -35.49 -4.59 -24.50
CA GLU A 244 -35.91 -5.12 -25.80
C GLU A 244 -36.95 -6.23 -25.61
N ARG A 245 -38.06 -6.11 -26.34
CA ARG A 245 -39.23 -7.01 -26.27
C ARG A 245 -38.82 -8.40 -26.80
N PRO A 246 -39.32 -9.51 -26.20
CA PRO A 246 -39.06 -10.83 -26.74
C PRO A 246 -39.69 -10.98 -28.14
N PRO A 247 -38.99 -11.59 -29.12
CA PRO A 247 -39.59 -11.91 -30.40
C PRO A 247 -40.60 -13.05 -30.22
N LEU A 248 -41.76 -12.91 -30.86
CA LEU A 248 -42.83 -13.91 -30.88
C LEU A 248 -42.35 -15.21 -31.55
N PRO A 249 -42.84 -16.38 -31.11
CA PRO A 249 -42.46 -17.66 -31.71
C PRO A 249 -42.98 -17.77 -33.16
N PRO A 250 -42.20 -18.34 -34.10
CA PRO A 250 -42.67 -18.56 -35.46
C PRO A 250 -43.74 -19.66 -35.47
N ARG A 251 -44.88 -19.34 -36.09
CA ARG A 251 -46.00 -20.26 -36.30
C ARG A 251 -45.56 -21.41 -37.21
N THR A 252 -45.88 -22.62 -36.76
CA THR A 252 -45.97 -23.85 -37.53
C THR A 252 -46.82 -23.68 -38.79
N LEU A 253 -46.27 -24.07 -39.95
CA LEU A 253 -47.04 -24.60 -41.07
C LEU A 253 -46.33 -25.85 -41.61
N THR A 254 -47.04 -26.96 -41.46
CA THR A 254 -46.79 -28.29 -42.01
C THR A 254 -47.33 -28.40 -43.44
N SER A 255 -46.53 -28.91 -44.38
CA SER A 255 -46.92 -29.87 -45.46
C SER A 255 -45.73 -30.00 -46.44
N SER A 256 -44.93 -31.05 -46.33
CA SER A 256 -45.00 -32.28 -47.16
C SER A 256 -44.70 -32.08 -48.65
N THR A 257 -43.56 -32.59 -49.11
CA THR A 257 -43.48 -33.66 -50.13
C THR A 257 -42.05 -34.21 -50.25
N SER A 258 -42.01 -35.52 -50.48
CA SER A 258 -40.91 -36.47 -50.50
C SER A 258 -40.18 -36.56 -51.85
N SER A 259 -38.86 -36.80 -51.84
CA SER A 259 -38.21 -37.97 -52.47
C SER A 259 -36.67 -37.86 -52.42
N SER A 260 -36.00 -38.86 -51.84
CA SER A 260 -34.55 -39.11 -51.91
C SER A 260 -34.12 -39.52 -53.35
N PRO A 261 -32.82 -39.52 -53.73
CA PRO A 261 -31.85 -40.53 -53.24
C PRO A 261 -30.41 -40.02 -53.02
N ALA A 262 -29.62 -40.89 -52.38
CA ALA A 262 -28.25 -40.70 -51.89
C ALA A 262 -27.16 -40.54 -52.97
N LEU A 263 -26.07 -39.84 -52.62
CA LEU A 263 -24.70 -40.01 -53.12
C LEU A 263 -23.68 -39.34 -52.16
N VAL A 264 -22.46 -39.86 -52.17
CA VAL A 264 -21.40 -39.84 -51.13
C VAL A 264 -20.51 -38.56 -51.20
N PRO A 265 -19.41 -38.41 -50.41
CA PRO A 265 -19.16 -37.30 -49.51
C PRO A 265 -18.20 -36.24 -50.07
N THR A 266 -18.26 -35.01 -49.55
CA THR A 266 -17.16 -34.06 -49.67
C THR A 266 -16.97 -33.30 -48.36
N ASP A 267 -15.71 -33.28 -47.96
CA ASP A 267 -15.08 -32.61 -46.83
C ASP A 267 -15.66 -31.26 -46.42
N GLY A 268 -15.50 -30.98 -45.13
CA GLY A 268 -15.44 -29.61 -44.61
C GLY A 268 -16.59 -29.25 -43.69
N ASN A 269 -16.66 -29.89 -42.52
CA ASN A 269 -17.23 -29.24 -41.35
C ASN A 269 -16.47 -29.74 -40.12
N GLU A 270 -15.55 -28.90 -39.65
CA GLU A 270 -15.04 -28.96 -38.29
C GLU A 270 -16.24 -28.97 -37.33
N PRO A 271 -16.25 -29.84 -36.30
CA PRO A 271 -17.29 -29.79 -35.30
C PRO A 271 -17.18 -28.43 -34.61
N THR A 272 -18.32 -27.73 -34.56
CA THR A 272 -18.54 -26.53 -33.77
C THR A 272 -18.07 -26.82 -32.34
N LYS A 273 -16.89 -26.30 -31.99
CA LYS A 273 -16.40 -26.35 -30.62
C LYS A 273 -17.36 -25.55 -29.75
N GLU A 274 -18.00 -26.24 -28.80
CA GLU A 274 -18.56 -25.64 -27.60
C GLU A 274 -17.46 -24.78 -26.92
N PRO A 275 -17.81 -23.73 -26.16
CA PRO A 275 -16.80 -22.87 -25.53
C PRO A 275 -15.99 -23.69 -24.51
N GLU A 276 -14.81 -24.16 -24.93
CA GLU A 276 -13.78 -24.71 -24.05
C GLU A 276 -13.46 -23.63 -23.01
N GLY A 277 -13.55 -23.97 -21.72
CA GLY A 277 -13.14 -23.07 -20.63
C GLY A 277 -11.64 -22.70 -20.74
N ASP A 278 -11.20 -21.72 -19.95
CA ASP A 278 -9.81 -21.27 -19.96
C ASP A 278 -8.84 -22.45 -19.78
N SER A 279 -7.77 -22.48 -20.57
CA SER A 279 -6.77 -23.54 -20.45
C SER A 279 -6.08 -23.46 -19.09
N PRO A 280 -5.68 -24.60 -18.47
CA PRO A 280 -5.03 -24.60 -17.16
C PRO A 280 -3.74 -23.76 -17.15
N GLU A 281 -3.07 -23.68 -18.29
CA GLU A 281 -1.89 -22.85 -18.49
C GLU A 281 -2.21 -21.35 -18.45
N THR A 282 -3.32 -20.94 -19.08
CA THR A 282 -3.81 -19.55 -19.07
C THR A 282 -4.16 -19.11 -17.65
N THR A 283 -4.82 -19.98 -16.87
CA THR A 283 -5.12 -19.73 -15.46
C THR A 283 -3.84 -19.62 -14.62
N LEU A 284 -2.84 -20.48 -14.88
CA LEU A 284 -1.55 -20.43 -14.20
C LEU A 284 -0.81 -19.11 -14.47
N GLN A 285 -0.79 -18.65 -15.72
CA GLN A 285 -0.21 -17.34 -16.07
C GLN A 285 -0.92 -16.18 -15.40
N ALA A 286 -2.26 -16.20 -15.39
CA ALA A 286 -3.05 -15.16 -14.74
C ALA A 286 -2.71 -15.09 -13.25
N ARG A 287 -2.55 -16.25 -12.60
CA ARG A 287 -2.21 -16.35 -11.20
C ARG A 287 -0.79 -15.88 -10.89
N LEU A 288 0.19 -16.19 -11.74
CA LEU A 288 1.56 -15.67 -11.62
C LEU A 288 1.56 -14.14 -11.64
N LEU A 289 0.81 -13.53 -12.55
CA LEU A 289 0.69 -12.07 -12.63
C LEU A 289 -0.05 -11.47 -11.43
N GLN A 290 -1.13 -12.10 -10.95
CA GLN A 290 -1.82 -11.67 -9.72
C GLN A 290 -0.86 -11.68 -8.52
N SER A 291 -0.08 -12.74 -8.37
CA SER A 291 0.92 -12.86 -7.30
C SER A 291 1.98 -11.76 -7.45
N PHE A 292 2.58 -11.61 -8.63
CA PHE A 292 3.56 -10.55 -8.91
C PHE A 292 3.01 -9.16 -8.58
N LEU A 293 1.84 -8.79 -9.12
CA LEU A 293 1.22 -7.48 -8.92
C LEU A 293 0.89 -7.21 -7.44
N SER A 294 0.45 -8.23 -6.70
CA SER A 294 0.18 -8.09 -5.26
C SER A 294 1.46 -7.79 -4.46
N HIS A 295 2.58 -8.44 -4.78
CA HIS A 295 3.88 -8.17 -4.12
C HIS A 295 4.48 -6.83 -4.56
N VAL A 296 4.34 -6.46 -5.83
CA VAL A 296 4.77 -5.15 -6.33
C VAL A 296 4.01 -4.02 -5.62
N LEU A 297 2.68 -4.15 -5.46
CA LEU A 297 1.89 -3.15 -4.72
C LEU A 297 2.31 -3.05 -3.25
N GLU A 298 2.54 -4.19 -2.59
CA GLU A 298 3.06 -4.22 -1.22
C GLU A 298 4.39 -3.47 -1.12
N LEU A 299 5.37 -3.84 -1.93
CA LEU A 299 6.69 -3.21 -1.93
C LEU A 299 6.58 -1.71 -2.21
N TYR A 300 5.78 -1.34 -3.20
CA TYR A 300 5.56 0.05 -3.58
C TYR A 300 4.98 0.87 -2.42
N LEU A 301 3.90 0.41 -1.78
CA LEU A 301 3.24 1.17 -0.74
C LEU A 301 3.97 1.11 0.61
N LEU A 302 4.75 0.08 0.91
CA LEU A 302 5.41 -0.06 2.23
C LEU A 302 6.87 0.41 2.23
N ARG A 303 7.59 0.27 1.11
CA ARG A 303 9.04 0.45 1.09
C ARG A 303 9.49 1.69 0.34
N THR A 304 8.66 2.26 -0.54
CA THR A 304 8.99 3.51 -1.24
C THR A 304 9.18 4.64 -0.24
N ARG A 305 10.24 5.44 -0.45
CA ARG A 305 10.57 6.58 0.38
C ARG A 305 9.55 7.71 0.19
N ASN A 306 9.23 8.39 1.26
CA ASN A 306 8.42 9.61 1.29
C ASN A 306 9.24 10.73 1.98
N ILE A 307 8.61 11.88 2.25
CA ILE A 307 9.28 13.04 2.86
C ILE A 307 9.71 12.77 4.31
N THR A 308 8.97 11.93 5.04
CA THR A 308 9.11 11.70 6.49
C THR A 308 9.68 10.32 6.85
N GLY A 309 10.09 9.52 5.87
CA GLY A 309 10.56 8.15 6.04
C GLY A 309 10.18 7.22 4.89
N ARG A 310 9.69 6.02 5.21
CA ARG A 310 9.20 5.02 4.22
C ARG A 310 7.72 4.73 4.43
N GLY A 311 7.05 4.38 3.34
CA GLY A 311 5.63 4.03 3.32
C GLY A 311 4.78 5.15 2.71
N LEU A 312 3.90 4.79 1.78
CA LEU A 312 3.00 5.69 1.10
C LEU A 312 1.58 5.55 1.68
N VAL A 313 0.79 6.62 1.57
CA VAL A 313 -0.61 6.62 2.01
C VAL A 313 -1.49 6.97 0.81
N VAL A 314 -2.39 6.07 0.46
CA VAL A 314 -3.37 6.30 -0.62
C VAL A 314 -4.50 7.21 -0.13
N GLY A 315 -4.90 7.09 1.14
CA GLY A 315 -5.90 7.94 1.80
C GLY A 315 -7.32 7.40 1.66
N TRP A 316 -7.48 6.07 1.60
CA TRP A 316 -8.79 5.42 1.46
C TRP A 316 -9.75 5.81 2.59
N ALA A 317 -9.28 5.72 3.84
CA ALA A 317 -10.13 5.99 5.00
C ALA A 317 -10.48 7.47 5.08
N GLY A 318 -9.52 8.34 4.78
CA GLY A 318 -9.70 9.79 4.75
C GLY A 318 -10.67 10.27 3.67
N GLN A 319 -10.59 9.68 2.47
CA GLN A 319 -11.52 9.97 1.38
C GLN A 319 -12.93 9.45 1.71
N TYR A 320 -13.04 8.23 2.22
CA TYR A 320 -14.32 7.66 2.61
C TYR A 320 -15.00 8.47 3.72
N ASP A 321 -14.23 8.96 4.69
CA ASP A 321 -14.74 9.85 5.72
C ASP A 321 -15.33 11.14 5.15
N SER A 322 -14.59 11.81 4.27
CA SER A 322 -15.00 13.11 3.73
C SER A 322 -16.18 13.01 2.75
N GLU A 323 -16.27 11.92 2.00
CA GLU A 323 -17.29 11.73 0.96
C GLU A 323 -18.55 11.02 1.46
N VAL A 324 -18.40 10.11 2.43
CA VAL A 324 -19.48 9.21 2.88
C VAL A 324 -19.85 9.44 4.34
N VAL A 325 -18.90 9.28 5.26
CA VAL A 325 -19.22 9.24 6.71
C VAL A 325 -19.63 10.61 7.24
N ARG A 326 -18.80 11.63 7.00
CA ARG A 326 -18.97 13.00 7.50
C ARG A 326 -19.03 14.00 6.35
N LYS A 327 -19.84 13.67 5.33
CA LYS A 327 -20.04 14.52 4.16
C LYS A 327 -20.44 15.95 4.56
N GLY A 328 -19.61 16.93 4.16
CA GLY A 328 -19.80 18.35 4.48
C GLY A 328 -19.52 18.73 5.94
N ARG A 329 -18.96 17.83 6.73
CA ARG A 329 -18.59 18.04 8.15
C ARG A 329 -17.15 17.59 8.48
N SER A 330 -16.41 17.12 7.47
CA SER A 330 -15.02 16.67 7.64
C SER A 330 -14.03 17.84 7.74
N GLU A 331 -14.44 19.05 7.32
CA GLU A 331 -13.63 20.28 7.41
C GLU A 331 -14.13 21.17 8.54
N VAL A 332 -13.19 21.82 9.25
CA VAL A 332 -13.51 22.72 10.35
C VAL A 332 -13.81 24.12 9.81
N PRO A 333 -15.00 24.70 10.07
CA PRO A 333 -15.30 26.05 9.61
C PRO A 333 -14.37 27.09 10.23
N GLY A 334 -13.70 27.89 9.41
CA GLY A 334 -12.92 29.04 9.86
C GLY A 334 -11.46 28.77 10.25
N GLY A 335 -10.93 27.57 9.99
CA GLY A 335 -9.51 27.27 10.23
C GLY A 335 -8.98 26.14 9.34
N LYS A 336 -7.66 26.08 9.19
CA LYS A 336 -6.94 24.93 8.62
C LYS A 336 -6.44 24.04 9.74
N THR A 337 -6.64 22.74 9.62
CA THR A 337 -6.18 21.73 10.57
C THR A 337 -5.00 20.94 10.02
N ALA A 338 -4.25 20.27 10.88
CA ALA A 338 -3.18 19.37 10.45
C ALA A 338 -3.67 18.23 9.53
N ILE A 339 -4.96 17.85 9.63
CA ILE A 339 -5.59 16.88 8.72
C ILE A 339 -5.77 17.49 7.32
N ASP A 340 -6.07 18.79 7.24
CA ASP A 340 -6.22 19.50 5.97
C ASP A 340 -4.86 19.63 5.25
N ASP A 341 -3.79 19.86 6.00
CA ASP A 341 -2.43 19.90 5.47
C ASP A 341 -2.00 18.52 4.93
N GLU A 342 -2.20 17.45 5.71
CA GLU A 342 -1.93 16.07 5.27
C GLU A 342 -2.75 15.69 4.02
N ARG A 343 -4.02 16.13 3.96
CA ARG A 343 -4.89 15.93 2.79
C ARG A 343 -4.38 16.68 1.56
N ALA A 344 -3.92 17.91 1.74
CA ALA A 344 -3.36 18.72 0.66
C ALA A 344 -2.07 18.10 0.12
N GLU A 345 -1.16 17.66 0.99
CA GLU A 345 0.06 16.95 0.62
C GLU A 345 -0.26 15.71 -0.21
N ARG A 346 -1.19 14.88 0.26
CA ARG A 346 -1.61 13.68 -0.46
C ARG A 346 -2.26 14.00 -1.81
N ALA A 347 -3.03 15.08 -1.91
CA ALA A 347 -3.68 15.49 -3.16
C ALA A 347 -2.68 15.89 -4.25
N VAL A 348 -1.45 16.28 -3.90
CA VAL A 348 -0.35 16.51 -4.85
C VAL A 348 0.21 15.18 -5.38
N GLN A 349 0.11 14.10 -4.59
CA GLN A 349 0.63 12.77 -4.90
C GLN A 349 -0.34 11.92 -5.74
N ARG A 350 -0.93 12.50 -6.78
CA ARG A 350 -1.95 11.83 -7.61
C ARG A 350 -1.46 10.53 -8.25
N ASP A 351 -0.17 10.46 -8.55
CA ASP A 351 0.45 9.29 -9.18
C ASP A 351 0.35 8.03 -8.31
N VAL A 352 0.45 8.14 -6.98
CA VAL A 352 0.37 6.98 -6.06
C VAL A 352 -1.00 6.32 -6.17
N LYS A 353 -2.06 7.14 -6.15
CA LYS A 353 -3.43 6.67 -6.28
C LYS A 353 -3.68 6.09 -7.67
N ALA A 354 -3.21 6.76 -8.73
CA ALA A 354 -3.35 6.27 -10.10
C ALA A 354 -2.66 4.91 -10.30
N LEU A 355 -1.42 4.75 -9.84
CA LEU A 355 -0.68 3.48 -9.95
C LEU A 355 -1.35 2.35 -9.16
N THR A 356 -1.89 2.67 -7.99
CA THR A 356 -2.66 1.70 -7.19
C THR A 356 -3.95 1.28 -7.91
N GLU A 357 -4.62 2.21 -8.57
CA GLU A 357 -5.79 1.96 -9.41
C GLU A 357 -5.49 1.11 -10.65
N ASP A 358 -4.34 1.35 -11.30
CA ASP A 358 -3.90 0.61 -12.48
C ASP A 358 -3.58 -0.85 -12.11
N ILE A 359 -2.86 -1.08 -11.01
CA ILE A 359 -2.59 -2.44 -10.49
C ILE A 359 -3.91 -3.16 -10.16
N GLU A 360 -4.84 -2.48 -9.49
CA GLU A 360 -6.12 -3.08 -9.13
C GLU A 360 -6.94 -3.46 -10.38
N GLY A 361 -6.95 -2.59 -11.39
CA GLY A 361 -7.61 -2.84 -12.66
C GLY A 361 -7.02 -4.04 -13.41
N LEU A 362 -5.68 -4.18 -13.43
CA LEU A 362 -5.01 -5.36 -13.99
C LEU A 362 -5.40 -6.64 -13.25
N CYS A 363 -5.36 -6.61 -11.92
CA CYS A 363 -5.79 -7.75 -11.09
C CYS A 363 -7.27 -8.12 -11.31
N GLU A 364 -8.15 -7.13 -11.53
CA GLU A 364 -9.56 -7.37 -11.87
C GLU A 364 -9.69 -8.07 -13.23
N VAL A 365 -9.00 -7.59 -14.26
CA VAL A 365 -8.97 -8.19 -15.60
C VAL A 365 -8.43 -9.62 -15.56
N LEU A 366 -7.44 -9.89 -14.69
CA LEU A 366 -6.89 -11.23 -14.45
C LEU A 366 -7.83 -12.14 -13.64
N GLY A 367 -9.04 -11.69 -13.28
CA GLY A 367 -10.07 -12.51 -12.65
C GLY A 367 -9.95 -12.66 -11.13
N LEU A 368 -9.12 -11.84 -10.46
CA LEU A 368 -8.98 -11.88 -9.00
C LEU A 368 -10.26 -11.40 -8.33
N LYS A 369 -10.91 -12.26 -7.52
CA LYS A 369 -12.22 -11.97 -6.93
C LYS A 369 -12.09 -11.31 -5.55
N VAL A 370 -13.09 -10.48 -5.21
CA VAL A 370 -13.19 -9.87 -3.87
C VAL A 370 -13.26 -10.93 -2.78
N ASP A 371 -14.09 -11.96 -2.95
CA ASP A 371 -14.27 -13.03 -1.96
C ASP A 371 -12.96 -13.78 -1.67
N GLU A 372 -12.07 -13.86 -2.67
CA GLU A 372 -10.75 -14.47 -2.51
C GLU A 372 -9.82 -13.56 -1.70
N LEU A 373 -9.78 -12.26 -2.01
CA LEU A 373 -9.01 -11.27 -1.25
C LEU A 373 -9.43 -11.25 0.23
N VAL A 374 -10.73 -11.27 0.52
CA VAL A 374 -11.26 -11.33 1.88
C VAL A 374 -10.77 -12.58 2.60
N LYS A 375 -10.87 -13.75 1.98
CA LYS A 375 -10.39 -15.02 2.56
C LYS A 375 -8.88 -15.00 2.85
N ILE A 376 -8.07 -14.43 1.95
CA ILE A 376 -6.63 -14.29 2.18
C ILE A 376 -6.35 -13.38 3.38
N CYS A 377 -7.10 -12.28 3.52
CA CYS A 377 -6.94 -11.33 4.62
C CYS A 377 -7.41 -11.90 5.97
N GLU A 378 -8.47 -12.72 5.96
CA GLU A 378 -9.00 -13.41 7.14
C GLU A 378 -8.17 -14.65 7.53
N ASN A 379 -7.32 -15.18 6.64
CA ASN A 379 -6.52 -16.37 6.94
C ASN A 379 -5.49 -16.08 8.04
N HIS A 380 -5.55 -16.86 9.12
CA HIS A 380 -4.68 -16.72 10.29
C HIS A 380 -3.34 -17.44 10.14
N GLN A 381 -3.20 -18.31 9.14
CA GLN A 381 -1.93 -18.97 8.84
C GLN A 381 -1.03 -17.99 8.07
N GLU A 382 0.17 -17.76 8.57
CA GLU A 382 1.22 -17.19 7.72
C GLU A 382 1.55 -18.24 6.65
N PRO A 383 1.68 -17.84 5.37
CA PRO A 383 2.29 -18.73 4.40
C PRO A 383 3.64 -19.14 4.98
N VAL A 384 3.89 -20.45 5.06
CA VAL A 384 5.16 -20.98 5.55
C VAL A 384 6.26 -20.35 4.69
N SER A 385 7.00 -19.38 5.25
CA SER A 385 8.26 -18.96 4.65
C SER A 385 9.11 -20.22 4.54
N PRO A 386 9.72 -20.52 3.39
CA PRO A 386 10.71 -21.58 3.33
C PRO A 386 11.74 -21.24 4.39
N GLY A 387 11.82 -22.03 5.47
CA GLY A 387 12.81 -21.82 6.49
C GLY A 387 14.19 -22.00 5.87
N ASP A 388 15.18 -21.30 6.39
CA ASP A 388 16.60 -21.39 5.99
C ASP A 388 17.20 -22.81 6.12
N GLU A 389 16.42 -23.82 6.52
CA GLU A 389 16.84 -25.21 6.73
C GLU A 389 16.50 -26.17 5.57
N ASP A 390 15.62 -25.78 4.61
CA ASP A 390 15.29 -26.61 3.45
C ASP A 390 15.95 -26.06 2.17
N HIS A 391 17.22 -26.41 1.96
CA HIS A 391 17.97 -26.19 0.71
C HIS A 391 17.49 -27.07 -0.47
N GLU A 392 16.23 -27.52 -0.48
CA GLU A 392 15.62 -28.07 -1.69
C GLU A 392 14.97 -26.90 -2.44
N ASP A 393 15.45 -26.63 -3.66
CA ASP A 393 14.75 -25.71 -4.58
C ASP A 393 13.25 -26.06 -4.56
N PRO A 394 12.37 -25.15 -4.10
CA PRO A 394 10.95 -25.46 -3.96
C PRO A 394 10.45 -25.95 -5.32
N ALA A 395 9.85 -27.15 -5.32
CA ALA A 395 9.35 -27.74 -6.54
C ALA A 395 8.46 -26.72 -7.27
N PRO A 396 8.64 -26.52 -8.59
CA PRO A 396 7.88 -25.51 -9.32
C PRO A 396 6.37 -25.77 -9.14
N PRO A 397 5.57 -24.72 -8.89
CA PRO A 397 4.16 -24.86 -8.53
C PRO A 397 3.43 -25.70 -9.59
N SER A 398 2.72 -26.73 -9.13
CA SER A 398 2.07 -27.70 -9.99
C SER A 398 0.68 -27.24 -10.44
N SER A 399 0.09 -26.31 -9.68
CA SER A 399 -1.22 -25.70 -9.88
C SER A 399 -1.17 -24.20 -9.65
N ALA A 400 -2.14 -23.47 -10.23
CA ALA A 400 -2.33 -22.05 -9.92
C ALA A 400 -2.61 -21.82 -8.43
N GLU A 401 -3.33 -22.74 -7.78
CA GLU A 401 -3.66 -22.64 -6.35
C GLU A 401 -2.41 -22.68 -5.44
N ASP A 402 -1.31 -23.27 -5.91
CA ASP A 402 -0.05 -23.38 -5.18
C ASP A 402 0.72 -22.05 -5.13
N ILE A 403 0.31 -21.05 -5.92
CA ILE A 403 0.98 -19.75 -6.00
C ILE A 403 0.26 -18.76 -5.06
N PRO A 404 0.88 -18.41 -3.92
CA PRO A 404 0.28 -17.47 -2.98
C PRO A 404 0.36 -16.03 -3.50
N LEU A 405 -0.65 -15.23 -3.13
CA LEU A 405 -0.56 -13.78 -3.22
C LEU A 405 0.14 -13.24 -1.98
N SER A 406 0.71 -12.04 -2.10
CA SER A 406 1.09 -11.27 -0.92
C SER A 406 -0.16 -11.03 -0.06
N LYS A 407 -0.08 -11.39 1.23
CA LYS A 407 -1.16 -11.16 2.19
C LYS A 407 -1.41 -9.66 2.37
N THR A 408 -0.35 -8.87 2.52
CA THR A 408 -0.43 -7.41 2.60
C THR A 408 -0.93 -6.80 1.31
N GLY A 409 -0.38 -7.23 0.16
CA GLY A 409 -0.82 -6.78 -1.15
C GLY A 409 -2.31 -7.06 -1.38
N ALA A 410 -2.80 -8.21 -0.93
CA ALA A 410 -4.22 -8.56 -0.98
C ALA A 410 -5.09 -7.61 -0.15
N LEU A 411 -4.66 -7.20 1.04
CA LEU A 411 -5.36 -6.18 1.85
C LEU A 411 -5.45 -4.84 1.13
N LEU A 412 -4.35 -4.40 0.52
CA LEU A 412 -4.29 -3.12 -0.20
C LEU A 412 -5.17 -3.13 -1.47
N LEU A 413 -5.14 -4.25 -2.22
CA LEU A 413 -6.05 -4.49 -3.34
C LEU A 413 -7.52 -4.52 -2.90
N LEU A 414 -7.82 -5.16 -1.77
CA LEU A 414 -9.17 -5.22 -1.21
C LEU A 414 -9.67 -3.81 -0.86
N ALA A 415 -8.87 -3.01 -0.17
CA ALA A 415 -9.21 -1.64 0.15
C ALA A 415 -9.49 -0.84 -1.12
N GLN A 416 -8.58 -0.87 -2.10
CA GLN A 416 -8.76 -0.16 -3.37
C GLN A 416 -10.04 -0.60 -4.10
N ARG A 417 -10.30 -1.89 -4.21
CA ARG A 417 -11.47 -2.43 -4.92
C ARG A 417 -12.79 -2.01 -4.28
N LEU A 418 -12.86 -2.02 -2.95
CA LEU A 418 -14.07 -1.67 -2.22
C LEU A 418 -14.39 -0.18 -2.20
N THR A 419 -13.46 0.69 -2.64
CA THR A 419 -13.79 2.10 -2.90
C THR A 419 -14.74 2.24 -4.09
N ARG A 420 -14.63 1.35 -5.10
CA ARG A 420 -15.44 1.33 -6.32
C ARG A 420 -16.69 0.47 -6.16
N TYR A 421 -16.54 -0.69 -5.51
CA TYR A 421 -17.59 -1.69 -5.35
C TYR A 421 -17.77 -2.08 -3.88
N PRO A 422 -18.41 -1.24 -3.06
CA PRO A 422 -18.56 -1.50 -1.63
C PRO A 422 -19.37 -2.79 -1.38
N LEU A 423 -18.84 -3.67 -0.52
CA LEU A 423 -19.50 -4.90 -0.10
C LEU A 423 -20.55 -4.61 0.98
N SER A 424 -21.82 -4.92 0.69
CA SER A 424 -22.90 -4.75 1.66
C SER A 424 -22.87 -5.76 2.83
N SER A 425 -22.07 -6.84 2.73
CA SER A 425 -22.02 -7.92 3.72
C SER A 425 -20.85 -7.85 4.69
N LEU A 426 -19.86 -6.98 4.47
CA LEU A 426 -18.70 -6.87 5.37
C LEU A 426 -19.16 -6.36 6.75
N SER A 427 -18.83 -7.07 7.82
CA SER A 427 -19.19 -6.69 9.20
C SER A 427 -17.94 -6.59 10.06
N ILE A 428 -18.04 -5.93 11.21
CA ILE A 428 -16.89 -5.84 12.12
C ILE A 428 -16.53 -7.23 12.63
N PHE A 429 -17.49 -7.97 13.18
CA PHE A 429 -17.27 -9.31 13.67
C PHE A 429 -17.99 -10.37 12.82
N PRO A 430 -17.27 -11.41 12.33
CA PRO A 430 -15.85 -11.70 12.58
C PRO A 430 -14.87 -11.09 11.56
N SER A 431 -15.35 -10.62 10.41
CA SER A 431 -14.47 -10.34 9.26
C SER A 431 -13.42 -9.26 9.51
N HIS A 432 -13.84 -8.04 9.85
CA HIS A 432 -12.86 -6.96 10.06
C HIS A 432 -12.01 -7.19 11.31
N SER A 433 -12.55 -7.82 12.36
CA SER A 433 -11.77 -8.18 13.55
C SER A 433 -10.63 -9.13 13.21
N ASP A 434 -10.87 -10.14 12.38
CA ASP A 434 -9.84 -11.10 11.96
C ASP A 434 -8.78 -10.41 11.09
N ILE A 435 -9.21 -9.56 10.14
CA ILE A 435 -8.31 -8.73 9.34
C ILE A 435 -7.45 -7.85 10.26
N SER A 436 -8.06 -7.09 11.17
CA SER A 436 -7.34 -6.20 12.07
C SER A 436 -6.34 -6.96 12.96
N ARG A 437 -6.71 -8.14 13.47
CA ARG A 437 -5.83 -9.00 14.26
C ARG A 437 -4.65 -9.47 13.42
N ASN A 438 -4.89 -9.94 12.19
CA ASN A 438 -3.85 -10.45 11.31
C ASN A 438 -2.81 -9.40 10.92
N PHE A 439 -3.23 -8.17 10.62
CA PHE A 439 -2.33 -7.15 10.09
C PHE A 439 -1.81 -6.17 11.15
N LEU A 440 -2.60 -5.85 12.17
CA LEU A 440 -2.23 -4.90 13.20
C LEU A 440 -1.74 -5.57 14.48
N VAL A 441 -2.22 -6.76 14.87
CA VAL A 441 -1.80 -7.38 16.13
C VAL A 441 -0.69 -8.38 15.92
N ASN A 442 -0.90 -9.32 15.00
CA ASN A 442 0.05 -10.40 14.72
C ASN A 442 1.12 -9.96 13.70
N GLY A 443 0.77 -9.03 12.80
CA GLY A 443 1.69 -8.48 11.81
C GLY A 443 2.35 -7.18 12.26
N SER A 444 3.35 -6.72 11.48
CA SER A 444 4.06 -5.46 11.70
C SER A 444 3.32 -4.22 11.18
N GLY A 445 2.01 -4.31 10.96
CA GLY A 445 1.25 -3.29 10.23
C GLY A 445 0.88 -2.04 11.00
N GLN A 446 1.00 -2.02 12.34
CA GLN A 446 0.65 -0.83 13.15
C GLN A 446 1.49 0.41 12.79
N HIS A 447 2.74 0.18 12.40
CA HIS A 447 3.68 1.24 12.02
C HIS A 447 3.70 1.51 10.52
N GLN A 448 2.88 0.81 9.74
CA GLN A 448 2.82 0.93 8.29
C GLN A 448 1.61 1.79 7.88
N PRO A 449 1.81 3.03 7.40
CA PRO A 449 0.71 3.95 7.12
C PRO A 449 -0.33 3.40 6.13
N ALA A 450 0.12 2.69 5.08
CA ALA A 450 -0.76 2.06 4.09
C ALA A 450 -1.69 1.00 4.69
N ILE A 451 -1.17 0.19 5.63
CA ILE A 451 -1.92 -0.89 6.28
C ILE A 451 -2.95 -0.28 7.23
N VAL A 452 -2.54 0.69 8.05
CA VAL A 452 -3.46 1.40 8.96
C VAL A 452 -4.58 2.08 8.19
N ASP A 453 -4.27 2.77 7.09
CA ASP A 453 -5.26 3.41 6.21
C ASP A 453 -6.25 2.38 5.63
N ALA A 454 -5.74 1.26 5.08
CA ALA A 454 -6.58 0.19 4.55
C ALA A 454 -7.51 -0.43 5.62
N VAL A 455 -6.98 -0.77 6.80
CA VAL A 455 -7.78 -1.39 7.87
C VAL A 455 -8.81 -0.40 8.42
N LEU A 456 -8.46 0.88 8.62
CA LEU A 456 -9.43 1.91 9.05
C LEU A 456 -10.54 2.10 8.01
N PHE A 457 -10.20 2.12 6.72
CA PHE A 457 -11.17 2.20 5.65
C PHE A 457 -12.16 1.03 5.68
N LEU A 458 -11.66 -0.21 5.75
CA LEU A 458 -12.51 -1.41 5.81
C LEU A 458 -13.42 -1.41 7.05
N GLY A 459 -12.93 -0.90 8.18
CA GLY A 459 -13.70 -0.77 9.41
C GLY A 459 -14.83 0.26 9.28
N ALA A 460 -14.53 1.42 8.71
CA ALA A 460 -15.53 2.43 8.43
C ALA A 460 -16.58 1.91 7.43
N LEU A 461 -16.16 1.21 6.38
CA LEU A 461 -17.06 0.60 5.41
C LEU A 461 -18.00 -0.42 6.08
N ALA A 462 -17.46 -1.32 6.89
CA ALA A 462 -18.22 -2.32 7.62
C ALA A 462 -19.27 -1.69 8.55
N LEU A 463 -18.92 -0.59 9.22
CA LEU A 463 -19.82 0.12 10.13
C LEU A 463 -20.93 0.88 9.39
N HIS A 464 -20.63 1.56 8.27
CA HIS A 464 -21.55 2.54 7.67
C HIS A 464 -22.37 2.00 6.49
N GLN A 465 -21.84 1.08 5.70
CA GLN A 465 -22.52 0.51 4.53
C GLN A 465 -22.63 -1.02 4.59
N GLY A 466 -21.87 -1.66 5.47
CA GLY A 466 -21.86 -3.11 5.66
C GLY A 466 -22.85 -3.59 6.73
N GLY A 467 -22.50 -4.73 7.35
CA GLY A 467 -23.28 -5.40 8.39
C GLY A 467 -23.23 -4.77 9.78
N GLY A 468 -22.58 -3.62 9.93
CA GLY A 468 -22.37 -2.97 11.23
C GLY A 468 -21.43 -3.81 12.11
N LEU A 469 -21.78 -3.97 13.39
CA LEU A 469 -20.98 -4.79 14.31
C LEU A 469 -21.02 -6.29 13.98
N GLY A 470 -22.05 -6.78 13.29
CA GLY A 470 -22.23 -8.21 13.07
C GLY A 470 -22.51 -8.96 14.39
N SER A 471 -21.88 -10.12 14.55
CA SER A 471 -22.03 -10.94 15.77
C SER A 471 -21.00 -10.52 16.81
N ALA A 472 -21.27 -9.41 17.51
CA ALA A 472 -20.35 -8.86 18.51
C ALA A 472 -19.92 -9.95 19.52
N PRO A 473 -18.61 -10.08 19.80
CA PRO A 473 -18.07 -11.16 20.61
C PRO A 473 -18.31 -10.88 22.10
N GLY A 474 -17.76 -11.75 22.96
CA GLY A 474 -17.73 -11.50 24.40
C GLY A 474 -16.94 -10.23 24.74
N LEU A 475 -17.08 -9.78 26.00
CA LEU A 475 -16.46 -8.55 26.50
C LEU A 475 -14.96 -8.48 26.18
N ASP A 476 -14.19 -9.50 26.54
CA ASP A 476 -12.73 -9.47 26.44
C ASP A 476 -12.24 -9.32 24.98
N ASP A 477 -12.82 -10.10 24.05
CA ASP A 477 -12.48 -10.01 22.62
C ASP A 477 -12.89 -8.66 22.01
N PHE A 478 -14.03 -8.10 22.46
CA PHE A 478 -14.47 -6.78 22.03
C PHE A 478 -13.54 -5.67 22.54
N LEU A 479 -13.12 -5.74 23.82
CA LEU A 479 -12.17 -4.80 24.40
C LEU A 479 -10.81 -4.88 23.69
N LEU A 480 -10.29 -6.08 23.44
CA LEU A 480 -9.02 -6.27 22.72
C LEU A 480 -9.07 -5.66 21.32
N TYR A 481 -10.18 -5.85 20.61
CA TYR A 481 -10.39 -5.23 19.31
C TYR A 481 -10.37 -3.70 19.40
N LEU A 482 -11.09 -3.10 20.35
CA LEU A 482 -11.12 -1.64 20.53
C LEU A 482 -9.76 -1.06 20.95
N GLN A 483 -9.04 -1.75 21.83
CA GLN A 483 -7.71 -1.34 22.30
C GLN A 483 -6.71 -1.20 21.15
N THR A 484 -6.82 -2.04 20.10
CA THR A 484 -5.97 -1.94 18.90
C THR A 484 -6.13 -0.58 18.21
N PHE A 485 -7.37 -0.12 18.01
CA PHE A 485 -7.63 1.19 17.39
C PHE A 485 -7.44 2.36 18.37
N ALA A 486 -7.68 2.14 19.66
CA ALA A 486 -7.42 3.13 20.69
C ALA A 486 -5.93 3.46 20.78
N ALA A 487 -5.05 2.45 20.68
CA ALA A 487 -3.61 2.64 20.59
C ALA A 487 -3.23 3.48 19.35
N ILE A 488 -3.72 3.14 18.16
CA ILE A 488 -3.50 3.91 16.93
C ILE A 488 -3.96 5.37 17.10
N SER A 489 -5.09 5.60 17.77
CA SER A 489 -5.61 6.95 18.03
C SER A 489 -4.68 7.81 18.89
N ALA A 490 -3.89 7.17 19.77
CA ALA A 490 -2.96 7.82 20.67
C ALA A 490 -1.55 7.97 20.09
N THR A 491 -1.08 6.97 19.31
CA THR A 491 0.34 6.86 18.94
C THR A 491 0.64 7.13 17.46
N SER A 492 -0.36 7.16 16.57
CA SER A 492 -0.11 7.37 15.14
C SER A 492 0.47 8.75 14.83
N SER A 493 1.49 8.79 13.97
CA SER A 493 2.08 10.03 13.47
C SER A 493 1.11 10.83 12.58
N SER A 494 0.26 10.15 11.79
CA SER A 494 -0.77 10.78 10.96
C SER A 494 -1.90 11.34 11.84
N PRO A 495 -2.15 12.67 11.82
CA PRO A 495 -3.31 13.26 12.48
C PRO A 495 -4.63 12.71 11.95
N GLN A 496 -4.72 12.40 10.66
CA GLN A 496 -5.93 11.83 10.06
C GLN A 496 -6.20 10.42 10.59
N ALA A 497 -5.19 9.55 10.62
CA ALA A 497 -5.33 8.20 11.17
C ALA A 497 -5.71 8.23 12.65
N ARG A 498 -5.11 9.13 13.45
CA ARG A 498 -5.49 9.31 14.87
C ARG A 498 -6.97 9.63 15.02
N PHE A 499 -7.45 10.61 14.27
CA PHE A 499 -8.84 11.02 14.28
C PHE A 499 -9.78 9.86 13.86
N LEU A 500 -9.47 9.19 12.75
CA LEU A 500 -10.31 8.12 12.20
C LEU A 500 -10.35 6.90 13.12
N ALA A 501 -9.23 6.54 13.75
CA ALA A 501 -9.17 5.46 14.73
C ALA A 501 -10.00 5.79 15.98
N HIS A 502 -9.92 7.02 16.50
CA HIS A 502 -10.78 7.46 17.59
C HIS A 502 -12.27 7.40 17.21
N TYR A 503 -12.61 7.90 16.02
CA TYR A 503 -13.99 7.86 15.52
C TYR A 503 -14.49 6.42 15.35
N HIS A 504 -13.64 5.51 14.89
CA HIS A 504 -13.92 4.09 14.75
C HIS A 504 -14.25 3.45 16.11
N VAL A 505 -13.42 3.70 17.13
CA VAL A 505 -13.66 3.24 18.52
C VAL A 505 -14.99 3.76 19.05
N SER A 506 -15.23 5.08 18.97
CA SER A 506 -16.48 5.71 19.43
C SER A 506 -17.72 5.15 18.71
N THR A 507 -17.61 4.89 17.41
CA THR A 507 -18.71 4.33 16.62
C THR A 507 -18.97 2.86 16.98
N CYS A 508 -17.94 2.06 17.20
CA CYS A 508 -18.09 0.68 17.65
C CYS A 508 -18.76 0.60 19.02
N ILE A 509 -18.31 1.43 19.96
CA ILE A 509 -18.91 1.53 21.30
C ILE A 509 -20.37 1.93 21.17
N SER A 510 -20.67 3.04 20.50
CA SER A 510 -22.06 3.55 20.43
C SER A 510 -23.04 2.58 19.75
N LYS A 511 -22.57 1.76 18.80
CA LYS A 511 -23.37 0.72 18.15
C LYS A 511 -23.49 -0.57 18.94
N HIS A 512 -22.70 -0.77 20.00
CA HIS A 512 -22.79 -2.00 20.80
C HIS A 512 -24.15 -2.06 21.52
N PRO A 513 -24.89 -3.18 21.39
CA PRO A 513 -26.26 -3.26 21.92
C PRO A 513 -26.31 -3.29 23.45
N ASP A 514 -25.28 -3.82 24.10
CA ASP A 514 -25.19 -3.92 25.56
C ASP A 514 -24.53 -2.68 26.16
N GLU A 515 -25.30 -1.90 26.94
CA GLU A 515 -24.81 -0.72 27.65
C GLU A 515 -23.80 -1.05 28.74
N ALA A 516 -23.86 -2.23 29.35
CA ALA A 516 -22.89 -2.65 30.36
C ALA A 516 -21.50 -2.85 29.75
N VAL A 517 -21.41 -3.42 28.54
CA VAL A 517 -20.15 -3.55 27.79
C VAL A 517 -19.59 -2.18 27.42
N ARG A 518 -20.44 -1.25 26.98
CA ARG A 518 -20.03 0.13 26.67
C ARG A 518 -19.47 0.85 27.91
N LEU A 519 -20.15 0.71 29.04
CA LEU A 519 -19.71 1.28 30.32
C LEU A 519 -18.41 0.62 30.81
N ALA A 520 -18.28 -0.71 30.65
CA ALA A 520 -17.09 -1.45 31.04
C ALA A 520 -15.85 -0.96 30.29
N TYR A 521 -15.95 -0.74 28.96
CA TYR A 521 -14.85 -0.14 28.19
C TYR A 521 -14.46 1.25 28.69
N ILE A 522 -15.46 2.12 28.95
CA ILE A 522 -15.23 3.48 29.46
C ILE A 522 -14.50 3.43 30.80
N LYS A 523 -14.97 2.58 31.72
CA LYS A 523 -14.37 2.39 33.04
C LYS A 523 -12.94 1.87 32.94
N ASP A 524 -12.74 0.79 32.18
CA ASP A 524 -11.44 0.15 32.00
C ASP A 524 -10.40 1.12 31.41
N THR A 525 -10.79 1.89 30.39
CA THR A 525 -9.89 2.87 29.78
C THR A 525 -9.55 4.01 30.73
N LEU A 526 -10.51 4.52 31.50
CA LEU A 526 -10.24 5.57 32.49
C LEU A 526 -9.34 5.09 33.64
N GLU A 527 -9.48 3.81 34.03
CA GLU A 527 -8.77 3.22 35.16
C GLU A 527 -7.35 2.77 34.79
N HIS A 528 -7.15 2.12 33.64
CA HIS A 528 -5.92 1.41 33.31
C HIS A 528 -5.11 2.02 32.15
N CYS A 529 -5.67 2.94 31.36
CA CYS A 529 -4.93 3.51 30.23
C CYS A 529 -3.77 4.40 30.68
N PRO A 530 -2.56 4.28 30.11
CA PRO A 530 -1.45 5.19 30.42
C PRO A 530 -1.54 6.53 29.69
N PHE A 531 -2.32 6.61 28.61
CA PHE A 531 -2.42 7.81 27.77
C PHE A 531 -3.56 8.74 28.23
N GLU A 532 -3.19 9.88 28.80
CA GLU A 532 -4.15 10.89 29.28
C GLU A 532 -4.98 11.51 28.14
N THR A 533 -4.40 11.65 26.94
CA THR A 533 -5.15 12.09 25.75
C THR A 533 -6.27 11.12 25.38
N LEU A 534 -6.06 9.81 25.56
CA LEU A 534 -7.08 8.80 25.31
C LEU A 534 -8.15 8.80 26.41
N LYS A 535 -7.78 8.99 27.69
CA LYS A 535 -8.75 9.19 28.78
C LYS A 535 -9.66 10.39 28.53
N ALA A 536 -9.07 11.53 28.15
CA ALA A 536 -9.81 12.73 27.75
C ALA A 536 -10.80 12.45 26.61
N ALA A 537 -10.36 11.67 25.61
CA ALA A 537 -11.20 11.26 24.49
C ALA A 537 -12.37 10.35 24.93
N VAL A 538 -12.13 9.43 25.87
CA VAL A 538 -13.17 8.56 26.45
C VAL A 538 -14.19 9.34 27.29
N VAL A 539 -13.78 10.41 27.99
CA VAL A 539 -14.73 11.34 28.63
C VAL A 539 -15.68 11.96 27.57
N GLY A 540 -15.16 12.26 26.38
CA GLY A 540 -15.96 12.67 25.23
C GLY A 540 -16.99 11.62 24.80
N ILE A 541 -16.57 10.35 24.70
CA ILE A 541 -17.45 9.21 24.37
C ILE A 541 -18.55 9.05 25.43
N LEU A 542 -18.20 9.13 26.72
CA LEU A 542 -19.16 9.08 27.82
C LEU A 542 -20.21 10.20 27.72
N LYS A 543 -19.76 11.43 27.42
CA LYS A 543 -20.67 12.57 27.22
C LYS A 543 -21.66 12.29 26.07
N ASP A 544 -21.19 11.74 24.96
CA ASP A 544 -22.03 11.45 23.80
C ASP A 544 -23.03 10.31 24.09
N GLU A 545 -22.63 9.30 24.85
CA GLU A 545 -23.51 8.23 25.34
C GLU A 545 -24.61 8.75 26.27
N ILE A 546 -24.24 9.61 27.22
CA ILE A 546 -25.19 10.28 28.12
C ILE A 546 -26.16 11.14 27.32
N LEU A 547 -25.69 11.90 26.34
CA LEU A 547 -26.52 12.73 25.47
C LEU A 547 -27.50 11.87 24.67
N SER A 548 -27.01 10.81 24.04
CA SER A 548 -27.81 9.85 23.27
C SER A 548 -28.90 9.21 24.12
N ALA A 549 -28.58 8.79 25.34
CA ALA A 549 -29.55 8.21 26.26
C ALA A 549 -30.53 9.26 26.81
N SER A 550 -30.04 10.41 27.24
CA SER A 550 -30.82 11.45 27.94
C SER A 550 -31.75 12.23 27.02
N LEU A 551 -31.38 12.41 25.75
CA LEU A 551 -32.15 13.18 24.76
C LEU A 551 -32.90 12.28 23.76
N SER A 552 -32.82 10.96 23.90
CA SER A 552 -33.55 10.01 23.04
C SER A 552 -35.07 10.26 23.04
N THR A 553 -35.68 10.21 21.85
CA THR A 553 -37.14 10.27 21.66
C THR A 553 -37.58 9.10 20.78
N PRO A 554 -38.39 8.13 21.29
CA PRO A 554 -38.88 8.02 22.66
C PRO A 554 -37.75 7.77 23.67
N PRO A 555 -37.94 8.14 24.94
CA PRO A 555 -36.91 7.96 25.97
C PRO A 555 -36.57 6.47 26.11
N LYS A 556 -35.27 6.14 26.07
CA LYS A 556 -34.76 4.81 26.41
C LYS A 556 -35.08 4.51 27.88
N LEU A 557 -36.16 3.76 28.12
CA LEU A 557 -36.51 3.26 29.44
C LEU A 557 -35.37 2.37 29.96
N ASN A 558 -34.88 2.66 31.18
CA ASN A 558 -33.84 1.92 31.89
C ASN A 558 -32.42 1.97 31.29
N SER A 559 -32.05 3.03 30.58
CA SER A 559 -30.65 3.22 30.15
C SER A 559 -29.74 3.51 31.36
N ILE A 560 -28.61 2.79 31.45
CA ILE A 560 -27.56 2.99 32.44
C ILE A 560 -27.01 4.42 32.33
N PHE A 561 -26.78 4.89 31.10
CA PHE A 561 -26.24 6.23 30.80
C PHE A 561 -27.23 7.38 31.06
N ALA A 562 -28.49 7.08 31.37
CA ALA A 562 -29.49 8.06 31.79
C ALA A 562 -29.96 7.82 33.23
N SER A 563 -29.08 7.23 34.07
CA SER A 563 -29.33 6.87 35.46
C SER A 563 -28.15 7.31 36.35
N PRO A 564 -28.38 7.66 37.63
CA PRO A 564 -27.31 8.00 38.57
C PRO A 564 -26.27 6.88 38.73
N VAL A 565 -26.67 5.62 38.48
CA VAL A 565 -25.78 4.44 38.56
C VAL A 565 -24.54 4.61 37.68
N CYS A 566 -24.66 5.21 36.49
CA CYS A 566 -23.51 5.44 35.60
C CYS A 566 -22.43 6.32 36.26
N LEU A 567 -22.82 7.42 36.91
CA LEU A 567 -21.87 8.31 37.55
C LEU A 567 -21.34 7.74 38.86
N GLU A 568 -22.12 6.94 39.59
CA GLU A 568 -21.64 6.27 40.80
C GLU A 568 -20.57 5.22 40.49
N GLU A 569 -20.79 4.41 39.45
CA GLU A 569 -19.80 3.40 39.00
C GLU A 569 -18.49 4.04 38.52
N LEU A 570 -18.57 5.20 37.87
CA LEU A 570 -17.41 5.91 37.32
C LEU A 570 -16.83 6.96 38.27
N PHE A 571 -17.43 7.21 39.43
CA PHE A 571 -17.11 8.37 40.26
C PHE A 571 -15.63 8.47 40.61
N ASN A 572 -15.03 7.35 41.02
CA ASN A 572 -13.65 7.33 41.49
C ASN A 572 -12.62 7.52 40.38
N VAL A 573 -12.96 7.09 39.16
CA VAL A 573 -12.06 7.18 38.00
C VAL A 573 -12.25 8.49 37.23
N LEU A 574 -13.46 9.05 37.21
CA LEU A 574 -13.73 10.37 36.63
C LEU A 574 -13.27 11.51 37.53
N PHE A 575 -13.45 11.39 38.84
CA PHE A 575 -13.11 12.43 39.81
C PHE A 575 -12.03 11.92 40.80
N PRO A 576 -10.81 11.60 40.31
CA PRO A 576 -9.73 11.16 41.18
C PRO A 576 -9.25 12.30 42.08
N GLU A 577 -8.59 11.94 43.18
CA GLU A 577 -7.72 12.90 43.87
C GLU A 577 -6.46 13.05 43.02
N VAL A 578 -6.07 14.29 42.76
CA VAL A 578 -5.02 14.63 41.81
C VAL A 578 -3.85 15.22 42.58
N GLU A 579 -2.72 14.51 42.54
CA GLU A 579 -1.43 14.96 43.06
C GLU A 579 -0.51 15.24 41.88
N ILE A 580 -0.11 16.50 41.70
CA ILE A 580 0.76 16.94 40.61
C ILE A 580 2.09 17.35 41.23
N GLY A 581 3.16 16.66 40.87
CA GLY A 581 4.49 16.92 41.42
C GLY A 581 5.11 18.20 40.86
N ASP A 582 5.11 18.31 39.53
CA ASP A 582 5.70 19.43 38.81
C ASP A 582 4.88 19.88 37.58
N PHE A 583 5.44 20.78 36.78
CA PHE A 583 4.77 21.31 35.59
C PHE A 583 4.66 20.29 34.45
N ASP A 584 5.63 19.38 34.31
CA ASP A 584 5.61 18.37 33.26
C ASP A 584 4.54 17.31 33.56
N ASP A 585 4.40 16.93 34.83
CA ASP A 585 3.27 16.15 35.33
C ASP A 585 1.94 16.84 35.00
N PHE A 586 1.82 18.15 35.28
CA PHE A 586 0.60 18.90 34.96
C PHE A 586 0.27 18.84 33.46
N LYS A 587 1.27 19.07 32.61
CA LYS A 587 1.08 19.06 31.15
C LYS A 587 0.61 17.69 30.65
N ASN A 588 1.08 16.61 31.25
CA ASN A 588 0.64 15.26 30.94
C ASN A 588 -0.83 15.02 31.33
N TYR A 589 -1.23 15.41 32.55
CA TYR A 589 -2.61 15.21 33.04
C TYR A 589 -3.63 16.22 32.51
N TYR A 590 -3.16 17.39 32.04
CA TYR A 590 -4.01 18.50 31.61
C TYR A 590 -5.17 18.09 30.67
N PRO A 591 -4.97 17.28 29.61
CA PRO A 591 -6.04 16.85 28.71
C PRO A 591 -7.21 16.18 29.45
N THR A 592 -6.94 15.28 30.39
CA THR A 592 -7.97 14.56 31.15
C THR A 592 -8.65 15.47 32.16
N LEU A 593 -7.87 16.32 32.85
CA LEU A 593 -8.41 17.25 33.84
C LEU A 593 -9.39 18.24 33.20
N VAL A 594 -9.00 18.85 32.07
CA VAL A 594 -9.83 19.82 31.38
C VAL A 594 -11.06 19.16 30.73
N ALA A 595 -10.93 17.94 30.20
CA ALA A 595 -12.06 17.18 29.66
C ALA A 595 -13.08 16.84 30.75
N THR A 596 -12.59 16.36 31.90
CA THR A 596 -13.41 16.01 33.08
C THR A 596 -14.12 17.23 33.66
N ALA A 597 -13.41 18.34 33.85
CA ALA A 597 -13.99 19.57 34.37
C ALA A 597 -15.08 20.12 33.43
N ASN A 598 -14.81 20.18 32.13
CA ASN A 598 -15.81 20.60 31.15
C ASN A 598 -16.99 19.65 31.06
N PHE A 599 -16.77 18.34 31.21
CA PHE A 599 -17.84 17.35 31.26
C PHE A 599 -18.74 17.57 32.47
N TYR A 600 -18.18 17.75 33.66
CA TYR A 600 -18.96 18.06 34.86
C TYR A 600 -19.71 19.39 34.72
N TYR A 601 -19.06 20.42 34.18
CA TYR A 601 -19.71 21.69 33.88
C TYR A 601 -20.91 21.53 32.95
N PHE A 602 -20.76 20.73 31.88
CA PHE A 602 -21.85 20.38 30.97
C PHE A 602 -23.02 19.68 31.68
N LEU A 603 -22.73 18.70 32.55
CA LEU A 603 -23.76 17.98 33.31
C LEU A 603 -24.55 18.91 34.24
N VAL A 604 -23.86 19.85 34.89
CA VAL A 604 -24.48 20.86 35.75
C VAL A 604 -25.32 21.84 34.93
N LEU A 605 -24.88 22.24 33.73
CA LEU A 605 -25.61 23.16 32.86
C LEU A 605 -26.89 22.54 32.28
N SER A 606 -26.83 21.30 31.79
CA SER A 606 -27.93 20.65 31.08
C SER A 606 -29.04 20.18 32.03
N PRO A 607 -30.25 20.75 32.02
CA PRO A 607 -31.32 20.37 32.94
C PRO A 607 -31.73 18.90 32.81
N ALA A 608 -31.81 18.39 31.58
CA ALA A 608 -32.22 17.01 31.29
C ALA A 608 -31.22 15.98 31.84
N CYS A 609 -29.92 16.25 31.71
CA CYS A 609 -28.87 15.40 32.25
C CYS A 609 -28.82 15.52 33.78
N ARG A 610 -28.91 16.74 34.30
CA ARG A 610 -28.83 17.05 35.73
C ARG A 610 -29.89 16.31 36.55
N GLU A 611 -31.13 16.29 36.08
CA GLU A 611 -32.24 15.60 36.74
C GLU A 611 -32.08 14.07 36.66
N LYS A 612 -31.81 13.53 35.46
CA LYS A 612 -31.72 12.08 35.24
C LYS A 612 -30.53 11.42 35.95
N LEU A 613 -29.39 12.11 36.01
CA LEU A 613 -28.14 11.58 36.57
C LEU A 613 -27.94 11.94 38.05
N GLY A 614 -28.84 12.70 38.66
CA GLY A 614 -28.72 13.09 40.08
C GLY A 614 -27.61 14.13 40.36
N VAL A 615 -27.08 14.79 39.32
CA VAL A 615 -25.99 15.79 39.46
C VAL A 615 -26.47 17.06 40.18
N GLY A 616 -27.79 17.30 40.20
CA GLY A 616 -28.40 18.40 40.96
C GLY A 616 -28.39 18.20 42.48
N GLU A 617 -28.08 17.01 42.98
CA GLU A 617 -28.05 16.75 44.42
C GLU A 617 -26.84 17.39 45.07
N ARG A 618 -27.07 18.15 46.15
CA ARG A 618 -25.98 18.80 46.91
C ARG A 618 -24.90 17.81 47.39
N LYS A 619 -25.29 16.58 47.76
CA LYS A 619 -24.36 15.53 48.18
C LYS A 619 -23.37 15.12 47.08
N PHE A 620 -23.83 15.06 45.82
CA PHE A 620 -22.97 14.72 44.70
C PHE A 620 -21.96 15.84 44.44
N ALA A 621 -22.44 17.09 44.42
CA ALA A 621 -21.58 18.27 44.25
C ALA A 621 -20.50 18.39 45.35
N GLU A 622 -20.86 18.16 46.61
CA GLU A 622 -19.91 18.17 47.73
C GLU A 622 -18.84 17.07 47.62
N ARG A 623 -19.18 15.91 47.06
CA ARG A 623 -18.21 14.84 46.77
C ARG A 623 -17.23 15.26 45.69
N VAL A 624 -17.71 15.84 44.58
CA VAL A 624 -16.86 16.31 43.47
C VAL A 624 -15.96 17.47 43.92
N GLU A 625 -16.49 18.44 44.67
CA GLU A 625 -15.72 19.57 45.20
C GLU A 625 -14.56 19.09 46.08
N ARG A 626 -14.85 18.19 47.01
CA ARG A 626 -13.87 17.67 47.97
C ARG A 626 -12.79 16.83 47.30
N LYS A 627 -13.18 15.93 46.39
CA LYS A 627 -12.26 14.92 45.83
C LYS A 627 -11.47 15.47 44.64
N PHE A 628 -12.12 16.21 43.75
CA PHE A 628 -11.54 16.63 42.47
C PHE A 628 -11.22 18.13 42.43
N LEU A 629 -12.22 19.02 42.55
CA LEU A 629 -12.03 20.46 42.31
C LEU A 629 -11.04 21.11 43.29
N THR A 630 -11.10 20.74 44.57
CA THR A 630 -10.14 21.22 45.57
C THR A 630 -8.73 20.67 45.33
N SER A 631 -8.62 19.40 44.92
CA SER A 631 -7.33 18.76 44.64
C SER A 631 -6.65 19.41 43.46
N VAL A 632 -7.38 19.58 42.35
CA VAL A 632 -6.90 20.27 41.14
C VAL A 632 -6.59 21.73 41.43
N GLY A 633 -7.45 22.44 42.18
CA GLY A 633 -7.20 23.82 42.57
C GLY A 633 -5.90 24.01 43.34
N ARG A 634 -5.62 23.12 44.31
CA ARG A 634 -4.35 23.11 45.06
C ARG A 634 -3.15 22.83 44.13
N ALA A 635 -3.29 21.89 43.21
CA ALA A 635 -2.24 21.58 42.23
C ALA A 635 -1.90 22.80 41.37
N LEU A 636 -2.91 23.57 40.96
CA LEU A 636 -2.76 24.78 40.14
C LEU A 636 -2.14 25.98 40.88
N GLU A 637 -2.19 26.00 42.22
CA GLU A 637 -1.51 27.03 43.05
C GLU A 637 0.01 26.81 43.09
N GLY A 638 0.48 25.57 42.90
CA GLY A 638 1.89 25.20 42.90
C GLY A 638 2.64 25.46 41.59
N ILE A 639 1.92 25.79 40.51
CA ILE A 639 2.48 25.94 39.15
C ILE A 639 2.87 27.40 38.90
N SER A 640 4.16 27.65 38.62
CA SER A 640 4.70 28.98 38.30
C SER A 640 4.28 29.45 36.89
N PRO A 641 4.01 30.75 36.68
CA PRO A 641 3.51 31.28 35.41
C PRO A 641 4.50 31.24 34.23
N GLU A 642 5.79 30.95 34.44
CA GLU A 642 6.82 31.05 33.40
C GLU A 642 6.86 29.85 32.41
N GLY A 643 6.15 28.75 32.67
CA GLY A 643 6.16 27.53 31.82
C GLY A 643 4.86 27.15 31.10
N GLY A 644 3.69 27.63 31.57
CA GLY A 644 2.37 27.25 31.02
C GLY A 644 1.18 27.89 31.72
N GLY A 645 1.25 29.21 31.94
CA GLY A 645 0.19 29.96 32.62
C GLY A 645 -1.17 29.84 31.94
N MET A 646 -1.23 29.70 30.62
CA MET A 646 -2.50 29.71 29.88
C MET A 646 -3.38 28.48 30.17
N GLU A 647 -2.81 27.27 30.15
CA GLU A 647 -3.52 26.03 30.46
C GLU A 647 -4.02 26.00 31.91
N ALA A 648 -3.17 26.44 32.85
CA ALA A 648 -3.52 26.55 34.25
C ALA A 648 -4.66 27.56 34.48
N ASP A 649 -4.61 28.71 33.82
CA ASP A 649 -5.63 29.77 33.91
C ASP A 649 -6.96 29.31 33.31
N ILE A 650 -6.95 28.62 32.17
CA ILE A 650 -8.16 28.01 31.58
C ILE A 650 -8.83 27.06 32.57
N LEU A 651 -8.04 26.21 33.25
CA LEU A 651 -8.59 25.24 34.19
C LEU A 651 -9.15 25.92 35.45
N LYS A 652 -8.46 26.97 35.97
CA LYS A 652 -8.97 27.80 37.08
C LYS A 652 -10.32 28.44 36.71
N ASP A 653 -10.42 29.04 35.54
CA ASP A 653 -11.64 29.68 35.05
C ASP A 653 -12.80 28.68 34.94
N VAL A 654 -12.53 27.46 34.44
CA VAL A 654 -13.56 26.41 34.36
C VAL A 654 -14.02 25.98 35.76
N ILE A 655 -13.10 25.81 36.72
CA ILE A 655 -13.44 25.44 38.10
C ILE A 655 -14.31 26.50 38.77
N GLU A 656 -13.98 27.78 38.62
CA GLU A 656 -14.79 28.87 39.19
C GLU A 656 -16.20 28.89 38.59
N ARG A 657 -16.33 28.75 37.27
CA ARG A 657 -17.65 28.66 36.61
C ARG A 657 -18.48 27.47 37.09
N ILE A 658 -17.83 26.34 37.36
CA ILE A 658 -18.51 25.17 37.95
C ILE A 658 -19.05 25.52 39.34
N ARG A 659 -18.23 26.12 40.20
CA ARG A 659 -18.61 26.48 41.57
C ARG A 659 -19.79 27.46 41.59
N GLU A 660 -19.73 28.50 40.77
CA GLU A 660 -20.82 29.48 40.61
C GLU A 660 -22.12 28.78 40.19
N LYS A 661 -22.05 27.91 39.17
CA LYS A 661 -23.25 27.25 38.66
C LYS A 661 -23.83 26.24 39.65
N VAL A 662 -23.01 25.48 40.34
CA VAL A 662 -23.44 24.53 41.38
C VAL A 662 -24.20 25.24 42.49
N GLN A 663 -23.74 26.42 42.94
CA GLN A 663 -24.45 27.22 43.94
C GLN A 663 -25.84 27.68 43.48
N GLU A 664 -26.01 27.89 42.17
CA GLU A 664 -27.29 28.33 41.59
C GLU A 664 -28.29 27.18 41.43
N VAL A 665 -27.84 25.98 41.04
CA VAL A 665 -28.75 24.91 40.56
C VAL A 665 -28.83 23.67 41.44
N CYS A 666 -27.89 23.45 42.36
CA CYS A 666 -27.91 22.29 43.25
C CYS A 666 -28.68 22.61 44.55
N VAL A 667 -29.60 21.73 44.94
CA VAL A 667 -30.49 21.93 46.10
C VAL A 667 -30.24 20.87 47.17
#